data_AF-A0A8J7TMV1-F1
#
_entry.id   AF-A0A8J7TMV1-F1
#
_cell.length_a   1.000
_cell.length_b   1.000
_cell.length_c   1.000
_cell.angle_alpha   90.00
_cell.angle_beta   90.00
_cell.angle_gamma   90.00
#
_symmetry.space_group_name_H-M   'P 1'
#
loop_
_entity.id
_entity.type
_entity.pdbx_description
1 polymer ?
#
loop_
_entity_poly.entity_id
_entity_poly.type
_entity_poly.pdbx_seq_one_letter_code
_entity_poly.pdbx_strand_id
1 'polypeptide(L)'
;MSNFERIDKKEKENEPAKEQEPENQNLTKAQEPAASKQQELAAKPDIASKQDVDKENLQPLDFSPSKDERLLQLSVLKSGADKAKETSQPFVPGLDLVSERTVTFPAQKAESENKSLFKNGELKQAREQALKDGVPILIDIGATWCGPCRALDRTMSTKEAELNGKAKVVKLDIDKLLSDPAKLPAAEQAQIKEQKQILKELGINPEEIQGVPYLKLMPLNKDGKPAGEGKDLSGFPLNPSESQAWFNSLLTDCEQMKKEMARNNAGIEKPVTRSKSEEASATAEQQFGKTVKLDEGIYERNESGQIIKTTSNDGKTVRELKYEDKQNPDRITSLTINGEREFRFVGNNKYSDGSVVKKDGHEMSSYAIYEKGKLTGNWSGALSMSKNGVLTTGDGSKPLEHLDAGSRALTEEERLKREEAGIWPSKLTASLNDGSLLTAHYKGSTLDELEESRKLDEDTFEISTWKKEGDSYTNPAYPGEVRKNMVLKEDGTLSYTDQEGKLQTKYKDGSSAVTENGISRRSDAQGNLIELTNEHGDKRQIAWENGRIASVTTERKDNKGGSKTDKLEIKDGDKDKVDLKVTTDGALEYQRENGNLVRDDFRKVTEYDQLGRPLQLKFESGAKREFTYDGERLQSIKDTFTAGEGAEKQRTLTRKGDSDVFIIGENNKERIIEGLPDAEGDYQYKNKAEDQVSRTSRSGDLERIARGELSLSSDSLQEAKEDLLTAAKAQNMNTERLDRFVGDLEKNAAKWGVKEETLVKSLDNIRALLDENVESPLYSRKELNQLAETALHNIGNPMQIDQGAHPTCNITTVEIYTATKHPDAYTQLVKDVATKGSWTTAAGEVCKPPKEALRPGDDEKAYNIDKPSDKLRNISSQLVQMSLINAMYATGRMDVEKVVNGAKQVESRRDWNYIMVPSQKVSSQEYYNGQMVQVTRTIGEDRLRNGRGEFVGKEDSGPNLTVDDNIKASEMLLKNPMPYIAGPYKVGNDPWVFDLPDANRLSKAKQDGMLPMGVPTIGGAHVQTIHDIAKNSAGETIVLLDNQHGERMDGWVTIPQLHQTIKEKVELKPSINRFGKPFPSDAKESSRPSY
;
A
#
# COMPACT_ATOMS: atom_id res chain seq x y z
N MET A 1 38.61 -11.04 -67.81
CA MET A 1 39.35 -9.88 -67.27
C MET A 1 39.38 -10.03 -65.75
N SER A 2 40.47 -9.85 -64.99
CA SER A 2 41.90 -10.04 -65.30
C SER A 2 42.78 -9.72 -64.06
N ASN A 3 43.44 -10.74 -63.49
CA ASN A 3 44.79 -10.75 -62.87
C ASN A 3 45.21 -9.71 -61.77
N PHE A 4 46.42 -9.94 -61.26
CA PHE A 4 47.32 -9.04 -60.48
C PHE A 4 47.06 -8.87 -58.96
N GLU A 5 48.06 -8.97 -58.07
CA GLU A 5 49.37 -9.67 -58.17
C GLU A 5 50.01 -9.96 -56.78
N ARG A 6 51.19 -10.61 -56.78
CA ARG A 6 52.09 -10.83 -55.63
C ARG A 6 53.03 -9.63 -55.41
N ILE A 7 53.75 -9.63 -54.28
CA ILE A 7 55.23 -9.54 -54.26
C ILE A 7 55.79 -10.19 -52.96
N ASP A 8 56.53 -11.30 -53.11
CA ASP A 8 57.92 -11.56 -52.67
C ASP A 8 58.51 -10.76 -51.46
N LYS A 9 59.38 -11.28 -50.56
CA LYS A 9 60.47 -12.31 -50.59
C LYS A 9 60.99 -12.51 -49.11
N LYS A 10 61.87 -13.43 -48.65
CA LYS A 10 62.61 -14.62 -49.14
C LYS A 10 63.26 -15.38 -47.93
N GLU A 11 63.24 -16.74 -47.90
CA GLU A 11 64.21 -17.64 -47.19
C GLU A 11 64.35 -17.57 -45.63
N LYS A 12 64.84 -18.59 -44.88
CA LYS A 12 65.47 -19.91 -45.19
C LYS A 12 65.35 -20.91 -44.00
N GLU A 13 65.36 -22.23 -44.28
CA GLU A 13 65.88 -23.41 -43.51
C GLU A 13 65.75 -23.51 -41.95
N ASN A 14 65.53 -24.68 -41.31
CA ASN A 14 65.74 -26.07 -41.75
C ASN A 14 64.89 -27.15 -40.99
N GLU A 15 64.99 -28.40 -41.47
CA GLU A 15 64.40 -29.70 -41.04
C GLU A 15 64.97 -30.30 -39.70
N PRO A 16 64.66 -31.56 -39.23
CA PRO A 16 63.84 -32.67 -39.78
C PRO A 16 62.93 -33.52 -38.82
N ALA A 17 62.13 -34.44 -39.41
CA ALA A 17 61.74 -35.79 -38.91
C ALA A 17 60.78 -35.92 -37.68
N LYS A 18 59.93 -36.96 -37.49
CA LYS A 18 59.49 -38.21 -38.19
C LYS A 18 58.29 -38.81 -37.38
N GLU A 19 57.40 -39.74 -37.80
CA GLU A 19 56.99 -40.36 -39.08
C GLU A 19 55.64 -41.14 -38.91
N GLN A 20 55.10 -41.73 -39.99
CA GLN A 20 54.16 -42.89 -40.08
C GLN A 20 52.75 -42.87 -39.41
N GLU A 21 51.71 -42.77 -40.27
CA GLU A 21 50.77 -43.84 -40.69
C GLU A 21 50.08 -44.82 -39.69
N PRO A 22 48.96 -45.52 -40.05
CA PRO A 22 48.13 -45.46 -41.28
C PRO A 22 46.59 -45.44 -41.04
N GLU A 23 45.82 -45.69 -42.10
CA GLU A 23 44.35 -45.84 -42.17
C GLU A 23 43.81 -47.18 -41.57
N ASN A 24 42.51 -47.20 -41.19
CA ASN A 24 41.55 -48.29 -41.47
C ASN A 24 40.11 -47.79 -41.22
N GLN A 25 39.19 -47.82 -42.19
CA GLN A 25 38.39 -48.96 -42.68
C GLN A 25 37.29 -49.49 -41.74
N ASN A 26 36.06 -49.41 -42.26
CA ASN A 26 34.97 -50.40 -42.25
C ASN A 26 34.68 -51.28 -41.02
N LEU A 27 33.38 -51.31 -40.67
CA LEU A 27 32.52 -52.51 -40.73
C LEU A 27 33.29 -53.85 -40.86
N THR A 28 33.20 -54.81 -39.93
CA THR A 28 31.94 -55.43 -39.49
C THR A 28 32.00 -56.10 -38.12
N LYS A 29 30.81 -56.39 -37.58
CA LYS A 29 30.49 -57.53 -36.70
C LYS A 29 31.45 -58.72 -36.87
N ALA A 30 31.84 -59.34 -35.75
CA ALA A 30 31.31 -60.63 -35.29
C ALA A 30 31.91 -61.01 -33.92
N GLN A 31 31.39 -62.10 -33.32
CA GLN A 31 32.15 -63.11 -32.55
C GLN A 31 32.85 -62.70 -31.23
N GLU A 32 32.98 -63.52 -30.17
CA GLU A 32 32.39 -64.79 -29.68
C GLU A 32 33.17 -65.13 -28.37
N PRO A 33 32.99 -66.27 -27.66
CA PRO A 33 31.87 -67.21 -27.55
C PRO A 33 31.56 -67.46 -26.03
N ALA A 34 31.41 -68.73 -25.65
CA ALA A 34 31.74 -69.31 -24.33
C ALA A 34 30.80 -69.07 -23.13
N ALA A 35 29.92 -70.05 -22.96
CA ALA A 35 29.39 -70.54 -21.69
C ALA A 35 30.42 -70.62 -20.52
N SER A 36 29.97 -70.40 -19.27
CA SER A 36 29.54 -71.50 -18.38
C SER A 36 29.42 -71.12 -16.88
N LYS A 37 28.54 -71.86 -16.17
CA LYS A 37 28.43 -72.06 -14.70
C LYS A 37 28.05 -70.89 -13.75
N GLN A 38 26.90 -71.11 -13.09
CA GLN A 38 26.64 -71.06 -11.62
C GLN A 38 26.85 -69.72 -10.85
N GLN A 39 25.97 -69.28 -9.93
CA GLN A 39 24.77 -69.91 -9.35
C GLN A 39 23.79 -68.87 -8.73
N GLU A 40 22.47 -69.10 -8.90
CA GLU A 40 21.35 -68.76 -7.98
C GLU A 40 21.00 -67.28 -7.63
N LEU A 41 19.74 -66.88 -7.36
CA LEU A 41 18.47 -67.64 -7.17
C LEU A 41 17.19 -66.83 -7.58
N ALA A 42 16.20 -67.52 -8.18
CA ALA A 42 14.74 -67.24 -8.23
C ALA A 42 14.08 -66.09 -9.05
N ALA A 43 13.59 -66.46 -10.25
CA ALA A 43 12.16 -66.40 -10.70
C ALA A 43 11.42 -65.09 -11.10
N LYS A 44 11.55 -64.70 -12.40
CA LYS A 44 10.53 -64.68 -13.52
C LYS A 44 8.99 -64.66 -13.22
N PRO A 45 8.10 -64.18 -14.15
CA PRO A 45 8.20 -64.25 -15.63
C PRO A 45 8.02 -62.95 -16.47
N ASP A 46 7.02 -62.84 -17.36
CA ASP A 46 7.06 -62.14 -18.69
C ASP A 46 5.71 -61.39 -19.02
N ILE A 47 5.35 -60.78 -20.19
CA ILE A 47 5.77 -60.88 -21.62
C ILE A 47 5.28 -59.66 -22.51
N ALA A 48 5.49 -59.78 -23.85
CA ALA A 48 5.14 -59.01 -25.09
C ALA A 48 3.68 -58.50 -25.34
N SER A 49 3.30 -57.68 -26.38
CA SER A 49 4.01 -56.77 -27.35
C SER A 49 3.05 -56.06 -28.36
N LYS A 50 3.54 -54.98 -29.04
CA LYS A 50 3.32 -54.55 -30.48
C LYS A 50 2.13 -53.66 -30.98
N GLN A 51 2.53 -52.71 -31.86
CA GLN A 51 1.92 -52.15 -33.11
C GLN A 51 0.87 -51.00 -33.16
N ASP A 52 1.33 -49.90 -33.80
CA ASP A 52 0.77 -49.10 -34.92
C ASP A 52 -0.67 -48.51 -34.95
N VAL A 53 -0.70 -47.16 -35.04
CA VAL A 53 -1.52 -46.29 -35.93
C VAL A 53 -3.05 -46.44 -35.98
N ASP A 54 -3.79 -45.43 -35.49
CA ASP A 54 -4.38 -44.39 -36.37
C ASP A 54 -4.81 -43.12 -35.58
N LYS A 55 -5.39 -42.13 -36.28
CA LYS A 55 -5.85 -40.83 -35.78
C LYS A 55 -7.21 -40.92 -35.07
N GLU A 56 -7.47 -40.03 -34.12
CA GLU A 56 -8.85 -39.58 -33.86
C GLU A 56 -8.91 -38.11 -33.40
N ASN A 57 -10.13 -37.55 -33.35
CA ASN A 57 -10.38 -36.11 -33.34
C ASN A 57 -11.33 -35.71 -32.20
N LEU A 58 -10.94 -34.72 -31.41
CA LEU A 58 -11.77 -33.82 -30.59
C LEU A 58 -13.06 -34.35 -29.92
N GLN A 59 -13.01 -34.53 -28.59
CA GLN A 59 -14.17 -34.29 -27.70
C GLN A 59 -13.72 -33.53 -26.43
N PRO A 60 -14.63 -32.77 -25.75
CA PRO A 60 -14.25 -31.80 -24.73
C PRO A 60 -13.93 -32.42 -23.35
N LEU A 61 -13.13 -31.70 -22.56
CA LEU A 61 -12.75 -32.07 -21.20
C LEU A 61 -13.91 -31.92 -20.21
N ASP A 62 -14.09 -32.95 -19.37
CA ASP A 62 -14.94 -32.93 -18.18
C ASP A 62 -14.24 -32.18 -17.04
N PHE A 63 -14.96 -31.29 -16.35
CA PHE A 63 -14.48 -30.52 -15.19
C PHE A 63 -14.93 -31.11 -13.84
N SER A 64 -15.34 -32.37 -13.82
CA SER A 64 -15.56 -33.14 -12.60
C SER A 64 -14.22 -33.44 -11.90
N PRO A 65 -14.02 -33.06 -10.61
CA PRO A 65 -12.77 -33.31 -9.91
C PRO A 65 -12.48 -34.80 -9.75
N SER A 66 -11.21 -35.15 -9.82
CA SER A 66 -10.71 -36.52 -9.92
C SER A 66 -10.95 -37.34 -8.64
N LYS A 67 -10.81 -38.67 -8.77
CA LYS A 67 -11.01 -39.59 -7.64
C LYS A 67 -9.98 -39.41 -6.51
N ASP A 68 -8.79 -38.92 -6.85
CA ASP A 68 -7.67 -38.79 -5.91
C ASP A 68 -7.69 -37.46 -5.14
N GLU A 69 -8.28 -36.40 -5.72
CA GLU A 69 -8.56 -35.15 -4.99
C GLU A 69 -9.54 -35.35 -3.82
N ARG A 70 -10.42 -36.37 -3.91
CA ARG A 70 -11.29 -36.78 -2.79
C ARG A 70 -10.58 -37.54 -1.67
N LEU A 71 -9.34 -38.03 -1.88
CA LEU A 71 -8.58 -38.76 -0.86
C LEU A 71 -7.69 -37.83 -0.01
N LEU A 72 -7.22 -36.70 -0.57
CA LEU A 72 -6.40 -35.73 0.17
C LEU A 72 -7.18 -34.91 1.21
N GLN A 73 -8.50 -34.77 1.09
CA GLN A 73 -9.33 -34.05 2.07
C GLN A 73 -9.75 -34.89 3.29
N LEU A 74 -9.35 -36.17 3.38
CA LEU A 74 -9.77 -37.09 4.45
C LEU A 74 -8.65 -37.52 5.42
N SER A 75 -7.39 -37.15 5.17
CA SER A 75 -6.22 -37.53 6.00
C SER A 75 -5.98 -36.63 7.23
N VAL A 76 -6.51 -35.41 7.24
CA VAL A 76 -6.34 -34.42 8.33
C VAL A 76 -7.18 -34.76 9.58
N LEU A 77 -8.08 -35.75 9.49
CA LEU A 77 -9.02 -36.14 10.57
C LEU A 77 -8.88 -37.61 11.01
N LYS A 78 -7.68 -38.05 11.41
CA LYS A 78 -7.46 -39.09 12.46
C LYS A 78 -5.98 -39.35 12.80
N SER A 79 -5.61 -39.00 14.03
CA SER A 79 -4.61 -39.60 14.96
C SER A 79 -3.75 -38.52 15.62
N GLY A 80 -3.46 -38.69 16.92
CA GLY A 80 -2.74 -37.69 17.73
C GLY A 80 -3.19 -37.57 19.19
N ALA A 81 -4.35 -38.13 19.54
CA ALA A 81 -4.78 -38.27 20.94
C ALA A 81 -4.57 -39.72 21.40
N ASP A 82 -3.46 -40.00 22.09
CA ASP A 82 -3.42 -40.94 23.23
C ASP A 82 -2.03 -40.98 23.92
N LYS A 83 -1.92 -40.28 25.08
CA LYS A 83 -1.23 -40.70 26.33
C LYS A 83 -0.91 -39.51 27.25
N ALA A 84 -1.91 -39.03 28.00
CA ALA A 84 -1.70 -38.21 29.20
C ALA A 84 -2.90 -38.32 30.18
N LYS A 85 -2.91 -39.39 30.99
CA LYS A 85 -3.60 -39.47 32.28
C LYS A 85 -2.57 -39.19 33.37
N GLU A 86 -2.84 -38.64 34.55
CA GLU A 86 -4.08 -38.20 35.22
C GLU A 86 -3.70 -36.99 36.14
N THR A 87 -4.59 -36.07 36.51
CA THR A 87 -5.37 -36.17 37.77
C THR A 87 -6.25 -34.91 37.98
N SER A 88 -7.24 -35.04 38.89
CA SER A 88 -8.15 -34.01 39.44
C SER A 88 -9.31 -33.50 38.56
N GLN A 89 -10.46 -33.30 39.20
CA GLN A 89 -11.75 -32.85 38.64
C GLN A 89 -12.09 -31.44 39.21
N PRO A 90 -13.18 -30.78 38.75
CA PRO A 90 -14.46 -31.04 39.44
C PRO A 90 -15.73 -31.12 38.57
N PHE A 91 -16.77 -31.60 39.26
CA PHE A 91 -18.19 -31.78 38.99
C PHE A 91 -18.96 -30.70 38.17
N VAL A 92 -20.10 -31.11 37.59
CA VAL A 92 -20.99 -30.35 36.68
C VAL A 92 -22.13 -29.63 37.44
N PRO A 93 -22.82 -28.63 36.85
CA PRO A 93 -24.28 -28.78 36.77
C PRO A 93 -24.96 -28.32 35.46
N GLY A 94 -26.01 -29.07 35.11
CA GLY A 94 -27.15 -28.83 34.19
C GLY A 94 -27.26 -27.56 33.33
N LEU A 95 -27.48 -27.79 32.03
CA LEU A 95 -28.42 -27.00 31.23
C LEU A 95 -29.84 -27.50 31.52
N ASP A 96 -30.77 -26.62 31.91
CA ASP A 96 -31.82 -26.13 30.99
C ASP A 96 -32.62 -24.96 31.63
N LEU A 97 -33.48 -24.31 30.83
CA LEU A 97 -34.60 -23.38 31.15
C LEU A 97 -34.39 -21.84 31.10
N VAL A 98 -35.03 -21.26 30.08
CA VAL A 98 -35.66 -19.91 29.94
C VAL A 98 -34.76 -18.65 29.91
N SER A 99 -34.55 -18.10 28.70
CA SER A 99 -35.31 -16.92 28.23
C SER A 99 -34.90 -16.48 26.81
N GLU A 100 -35.81 -15.80 26.09
CA GLU A 100 -35.59 -15.38 24.71
C GLU A 100 -34.73 -14.11 24.61
N ARG A 101 -33.65 -14.15 23.81
CA ARG A 101 -33.08 -12.97 23.14
C ARG A 101 -32.19 -13.38 21.97
N THR A 102 -32.80 -13.50 20.79
CA THR A 102 -32.12 -13.87 19.54
C THR A 102 -31.16 -12.77 19.10
N VAL A 103 -29.85 -13.03 19.18
CA VAL A 103 -28.83 -12.15 18.60
C VAL A 103 -28.71 -12.46 17.11
N THR A 104 -29.29 -11.61 16.27
CA THR A 104 -29.20 -11.71 14.81
C THR A 104 -27.85 -11.18 14.30
N PHE A 105 -27.11 -11.98 13.54
CA PHE A 105 -25.88 -11.55 12.88
C PHE A 105 -26.16 -10.52 11.76
N PRO A 106 -25.32 -9.49 11.54
CA PRO A 106 -25.58 -8.46 10.52
C PRO A 106 -25.65 -8.96 9.07
N ALA A 107 -24.95 -10.06 8.75
CA ALA A 107 -24.70 -10.51 7.38
C ALA A 107 -25.99 -10.77 6.57
N GLN A 108 -27.05 -11.31 7.19
CA GLN A 108 -28.32 -11.62 6.50
C GLN A 108 -29.21 -10.40 6.21
N LYS A 109 -28.83 -9.19 6.67
CA LYS A 109 -29.60 -7.97 6.40
C LYS A 109 -29.09 -7.22 5.16
N ALA A 110 -27.82 -7.37 4.80
CA ALA A 110 -27.23 -6.67 3.64
C ALA A 110 -27.67 -7.27 2.29
N GLU A 111 -27.86 -8.59 2.21
CA GLU A 111 -28.28 -9.27 0.97
C GLU A 111 -29.71 -8.92 0.53
N SER A 112 -30.57 -8.43 1.44
CA SER A 112 -31.98 -8.17 1.13
C SER A 112 -32.25 -6.82 0.46
N GLU A 113 -31.40 -5.81 0.66
CA GLU A 113 -31.67 -4.44 0.20
C GLU A 113 -31.34 -4.19 -1.28
N ASN A 114 -30.50 -5.02 -1.90
CA ASN A 114 -30.06 -4.87 -3.30
C ASN A 114 -30.66 -5.93 -4.26
N LYS A 115 -31.59 -6.74 -3.78
CA LYS A 115 -32.23 -7.81 -4.58
C LYS A 115 -33.10 -7.22 -5.70
N SER A 116 -32.87 -7.64 -6.94
CA SER A 116 -33.68 -7.28 -8.10
C SER A 116 -34.61 -8.41 -8.55
N LEU A 117 -34.23 -9.70 -8.37
CA LEU A 117 -35.03 -10.86 -8.78
C LEU A 117 -35.60 -11.65 -7.58
N PHE A 118 -36.92 -11.81 -7.56
CA PHE A 118 -37.71 -12.45 -6.51
C PHE A 118 -38.33 -13.76 -7.00
N LYS A 119 -38.46 -14.73 -6.09
CA LYS A 119 -38.92 -16.10 -6.35
C LYS A 119 -40.40 -16.27 -5.98
N ASN A 120 -41.00 -17.39 -6.41
CA ASN A 120 -42.41 -17.65 -6.13
C ASN A 120 -42.67 -17.68 -4.61
N GLY A 121 -43.62 -16.86 -4.17
CA GLY A 121 -43.95 -16.64 -2.76
C GLY A 121 -43.50 -15.27 -2.22
N GLU A 122 -42.62 -14.55 -2.93
CA GLU A 122 -42.05 -13.26 -2.48
C GLU A 122 -42.72 -12.02 -3.11
N LEU A 123 -43.86 -12.18 -3.81
CA LEU A 123 -44.56 -11.13 -4.57
C LEU A 123 -44.85 -9.85 -3.75
N LYS A 124 -45.16 -10.00 -2.47
CA LYS A 124 -45.37 -8.90 -1.54
C LYS A 124 -44.11 -8.06 -1.34
N GLN A 125 -42.98 -8.73 -1.07
CA GLN A 125 -41.68 -8.09 -0.88
C GLN A 125 -41.21 -7.42 -2.17
N ALA A 126 -41.44 -8.04 -3.33
CA ALA A 126 -41.14 -7.44 -4.63
C ALA A 126 -41.93 -6.14 -4.87
N ARG A 127 -43.22 -6.10 -4.52
CA ARG A 127 -44.09 -4.92 -4.61
C ARG A 127 -43.68 -3.81 -3.63
N GLU A 128 -43.40 -4.17 -2.38
CA GLU A 128 -42.95 -3.24 -1.33
C GLU A 128 -41.58 -2.63 -1.67
N GLN A 129 -40.63 -3.44 -2.18
CA GLN A 129 -39.30 -2.97 -2.58
C GLN A 129 -39.34 -2.15 -3.89
N ALA A 130 -40.22 -2.49 -4.84
CA ALA A 130 -40.41 -1.69 -6.06
C ALA A 130 -40.88 -0.26 -5.74
N LEU A 131 -41.77 -0.11 -4.74
CA LEU A 131 -42.21 1.19 -4.23
C LEU A 131 -41.06 1.95 -3.52
N LYS A 132 -40.33 1.29 -2.62
CA LYS A 132 -39.18 1.87 -1.90
C LYS A 132 -38.12 2.41 -2.85
N ASP A 133 -37.82 1.67 -3.92
CA ASP A 133 -36.75 1.99 -4.86
C ASP A 133 -37.23 2.85 -6.05
N GLY A 134 -38.52 3.20 -6.12
CA GLY A 134 -39.09 4.07 -7.15
C GLY A 134 -39.09 3.47 -8.56
N VAL A 135 -39.23 2.14 -8.69
CA VAL A 135 -39.11 1.39 -9.97
C VAL A 135 -40.37 0.56 -10.28
N PRO A 136 -40.68 0.31 -11.55
CA PRO A 136 -41.75 -0.61 -11.93
C PRO A 136 -41.50 -2.05 -11.46
N ILE A 137 -42.58 -2.81 -11.29
CA ILE A 137 -42.55 -4.25 -11.03
C ILE A 137 -42.77 -5.03 -12.34
N LEU A 138 -41.90 -6.01 -12.60
CA LEU A 138 -42.07 -6.98 -13.69
C LEU A 138 -42.56 -8.31 -13.09
N ILE A 139 -43.76 -8.73 -13.48
CA ILE A 139 -44.32 -10.02 -13.08
C ILE A 139 -44.12 -11.02 -14.21
N ASP A 140 -43.40 -12.10 -13.93
CA ASP A 140 -43.19 -13.27 -14.80
C ASP A 140 -43.98 -14.46 -14.22
N ILE A 141 -45.00 -14.92 -14.96
CA ILE A 141 -45.78 -16.12 -14.63
C ILE A 141 -45.40 -17.21 -15.64
N GLY A 142 -44.72 -18.25 -15.15
CA GLY A 142 -44.15 -19.31 -15.97
C GLY A 142 -44.37 -20.70 -15.39
N ALA A 143 -43.85 -21.71 -16.09
CA ALA A 143 -43.90 -23.11 -15.70
C ALA A 143 -42.57 -23.83 -15.95
N THR A 144 -42.27 -24.87 -15.17
CA THR A 144 -41.01 -25.64 -15.32
C THR A 144 -40.97 -26.53 -16.56
N TRP A 145 -42.13 -27.02 -17.02
CA TRP A 145 -42.26 -27.81 -18.25
C TRP A 145 -42.16 -26.96 -19.53
N CYS A 146 -42.56 -25.68 -19.45
CA CYS A 146 -42.60 -24.73 -20.56
C CYS A 146 -41.21 -24.53 -21.20
N GLY A 147 -41.14 -24.65 -22.53
CA GLY A 147 -39.91 -24.46 -23.30
C GLY A 147 -39.42 -23.00 -23.32
N PRO A 148 -40.25 -22.03 -23.78
CA PRO A 148 -39.87 -20.62 -23.83
C PRO A 148 -39.56 -20.02 -22.45
N CYS A 149 -40.31 -20.41 -21.41
CA CYS A 149 -40.07 -19.99 -20.03
C CYS A 149 -38.63 -20.33 -19.58
N ARG A 150 -38.15 -21.55 -19.90
CA ARG A 150 -36.77 -21.98 -19.62
C ARG A 150 -35.70 -21.34 -20.51
N ALA A 151 -36.07 -20.57 -21.54
CA ALA A 151 -35.15 -19.75 -22.32
C ALA A 151 -35.05 -18.33 -21.71
N LEU A 152 -36.22 -17.72 -21.46
CA LEU A 152 -36.39 -16.47 -20.72
C LEU A 152 -35.66 -16.52 -19.37
N ASP A 153 -35.86 -17.57 -18.57
CA ASP A 153 -35.21 -17.80 -17.27
C ASP A 153 -33.70 -17.58 -17.30
N ARG A 154 -33.03 -18.13 -18.32
CA ARG A 154 -31.58 -18.03 -18.47
C ARG A 154 -31.15 -16.63 -18.87
N THR A 155 -31.91 -15.98 -19.76
CA THR A 155 -31.68 -14.59 -20.19
C THR A 155 -31.88 -13.60 -19.04
N MET A 156 -32.93 -13.77 -18.23
CA MET A 156 -33.17 -12.93 -17.05
C MET A 156 -32.08 -13.13 -15.99
N SER A 157 -31.64 -14.38 -15.76
CA SER A 157 -30.58 -14.69 -14.79
C SER A 157 -29.21 -14.14 -15.20
N THR A 158 -28.84 -14.21 -16.48
CA THR A 158 -27.56 -13.64 -16.97
C THR A 158 -27.58 -12.11 -17.07
N LYS A 159 -28.75 -11.47 -16.90
CA LYS A 159 -28.95 -10.03 -17.01
C LYS A 159 -29.49 -9.36 -15.73
N GLU A 160 -29.50 -10.07 -14.60
CA GLU A 160 -30.01 -9.58 -13.31
C GLU A 160 -29.34 -8.26 -12.87
N ALA A 161 -28.05 -8.09 -13.16
CA ALA A 161 -27.29 -6.87 -12.90
C ALA A 161 -27.72 -5.67 -13.76
N GLU A 162 -28.14 -5.89 -15.02
CA GLU A 162 -28.58 -4.82 -15.94
C GLU A 162 -29.98 -4.29 -15.61
N LEU A 163 -30.78 -5.07 -14.87
CA LEU A 163 -32.11 -4.74 -14.36
C LEU A 163 -32.10 -4.10 -12.97
N ASN A 164 -31.01 -4.22 -12.21
CA ASN A 164 -30.92 -3.62 -10.88
C ASN A 164 -31.04 -2.08 -10.98
N GLY A 165 -31.79 -1.48 -10.05
CA GLY A 165 -32.15 -0.05 -10.10
C GLY A 165 -33.12 0.36 -11.21
N LYS A 166 -33.61 -0.56 -12.06
CA LYS A 166 -34.54 -0.27 -13.16
C LYS A 166 -35.92 -0.93 -13.02
N ALA A 167 -35.96 -2.15 -12.50
CA ALA A 167 -37.20 -2.85 -12.16
C ALA A 167 -36.96 -3.87 -11.04
N LYS A 168 -38.03 -4.28 -10.35
CA LYS A 168 -38.03 -5.48 -9.51
C LYS A 168 -38.79 -6.59 -10.22
N VAL A 169 -38.12 -7.72 -10.45
CA VAL A 169 -38.67 -8.87 -11.17
C VAL A 169 -39.18 -9.87 -10.14
N VAL A 170 -40.41 -10.38 -10.30
CA VAL A 170 -40.91 -11.50 -9.50
C VAL A 170 -41.37 -12.63 -10.41
N LYS A 171 -40.77 -13.81 -10.20
CA LYS A 171 -41.17 -15.04 -10.84
C LYS A 171 -42.24 -15.77 -10.03
N LEU A 172 -43.27 -16.23 -10.71
CA LEU A 172 -44.42 -16.94 -10.17
C LEU A 172 -44.65 -18.24 -10.94
N ASP A 173 -45.13 -19.26 -10.23
CA ASP A 173 -45.37 -20.59 -10.79
C ASP A 173 -46.87 -20.76 -11.10
N ILE A 174 -47.21 -20.94 -12.38
CA ILE A 174 -48.61 -21.07 -12.83
C ILE A 174 -49.27 -22.35 -12.29
N ASP A 175 -48.53 -23.44 -12.16
CA ASP A 175 -49.06 -24.72 -11.67
C ASP A 175 -49.44 -24.58 -10.19
N LYS A 176 -48.65 -23.81 -9.42
CA LYS A 176 -49.00 -23.42 -8.05
C LYS A 176 -50.19 -22.46 -7.99
N LEU A 177 -50.22 -21.43 -8.82
CA LEU A 177 -51.34 -20.47 -8.86
C LEU A 177 -52.67 -21.13 -9.28
N LEU A 178 -52.66 -22.18 -10.10
CA LEU A 178 -53.87 -22.91 -10.50
C LEU A 178 -54.16 -24.16 -9.65
N SER A 179 -53.29 -24.52 -8.72
CA SER A 179 -53.47 -25.67 -7.84
C SER A 179 -54.68 -25.55 -6.91
N ASP A 180 -55.26 -26.71 -6.55
CA ASP A 180 -56.33 -26.84 -5.56
C ASP A 180 -55.76 -26.64 -4.13
N PRO A 181 -56.15 -25.57 -3.41
CA PRO A 181 -55.60 -25.29 -2.09
C PRO A 181 -55.85 -26.41 -1.07
N ALA A 182 -56.93 -27.19 -1.22
CA ALA A 182 -57.23 -28.30 -0.30
C ALA A 182 -56.18 -29.43 -0.35
N LYS A 183 -55.28 -29.43 -1.34
CA LYS A 183 -54.19 -30.39 -1.52
C LYS A 183 -52.82 -29.89 -1.03
N LEU A 184 -52.73 -28.66 -0.51
CA LEU A 184 -51.48 -28.03 -0.11
C LEU A 184 -51.35 -27.83 1.41
N PRO A 185 -50.13 -27.69 1.97
CA PRO A 185 -49.94 -27.31 3.36
C PRO A 185 -50.53 -25.93 3.68
N ALA A 186 -51.04 -25.73 4.90
CA ALA A 186 -51.75 -24.50 5.29
C ALA A 186 -50.93 -23.20 5.09
N ALA A 187 -49.60 -23.25 5.23
CA ALA A 187 -48.72 -22.11 4.95
C ALA A 187 -48.67 -21.75 3.45
N GLU A 188 -48.65 -22.76 2.57
CA GLU A 188 -48.65 -22.57 1.12
C GLU A 188 -50.04 -22.14 0.62
N GLN A 189 -51.12 -22.65 1.23
CA GLN A 189 -52.48 -22.12 1.01
C GLN A 189 -52.57 -20.62 1.34
N ALA A 190 -52.02 -20.19 2.47
CA ALA A 190 -52.02 -18.78 2.87
C ALA A 190 -51.19 -17.91 1.91
N GLN A 191 -50.01 -18.41 1.51
CA GLN A 191 -49.12 -17.73 0.55
C GLN A 191 -49.78 -17.57 -0.83
N ILE A 192 -50.36 -18.64 -1.39
CA ILE A 192 -51.05 -18.57 -2.69
C ILE A 192 -52.29 -17.66 -2.62
N LYS A 193 -53.01 -17.64 -1.49
CA LYS A 193 -54.12 -16.70 -1.27
C LYS A 193 -53.65 -15.24 -1.27
N GLU A 194 -52.53 -14.94 -0.61
CA GLU A 194 -51.94 -13.59 -0.64
C GLU A 194 -51.42 -13.23 -2.04
N GLN A 195 -50.77 -14.16 -2.75
CA GLN A 195 -50.32 -13.96 -4.13
C GLN A 195 -51.50 -13.65 -5.07
N LYS A 196 -52.58 -14.42 -5.02
CA LYS A 196 -53.79 -14.17 -5.84
C LYS A 196 -54.45 -12.83 -5.52
N GLN A 197 -54.47 -12.43 -4.25
CA GLN A 197 -55.00 -11.12 -3.84
C GLN A 197 -54.18 -9.98 -4.44
N ILE A 198 -52.84 -10.05 -4.33
CA ILE A 198 -51.95 -9.01 -4.87
C ILE A 198 -52.02 -8.94 -6.40
N LEU A 199 -52.09 -10.09 -7.11
CA LEU A 199 -52.27 -10.11 -8.56
C LEU A 199 -53.58 -9.43 -8.99
N LYS A 200 -54.67 -9.65 -8.26
CA LYS A 200 -55.97 -9.00 -8.55
C LYS A 200 -55.96 -7.51 -8.27
N GLU A 201 -55.26 -7.05 -7.22
CA GLU A 201 -55.02 -5.62 -6.98
C GLU A 201 -54.16 -4.95 -8.07
N LEU A 202 -53.36 -5.73 -8.80
CA LEU A 202 -52.54 -5.29 -9.93
C LEU A 202 -53.22 -5.52 -11.29
N GLY A 203 -54.49 -5.93 -11.32
CA GLY A 203 -55.23 -6.14 -12.58
C GLY A 203 -54.75 -7.37 -13.37
N ILE A 204 -54.40 -8.45 -12.68
CA ILE A 204 -54.03 -9.75 -13.25
C ILE A 204 -54.89 -10.85 -12.59
N ASN A 205 -55.71 -11.55 -13.39
CA ASN A 205 -56.45 -12.73 -12.96
C ASN A 205 -55.67 -13.99 -13.39
N PRO A 206 -55.07 -14.78 -12.48
CA PRO A 206 -54.33 -15.99 -12.86
C PRO A 206 -55.18 -17.02 -13.59
N GLU A 207 -56.48 -17.05 -13.27
CA GLU A 207 -57.47 -17.95 -13.89
C GLU A 207 -57.80 -17.61 -15.36
N GLU A 208 -57.38 -16.45 -15.86
CA GLU A 208 -57.65 -15.98 -17.24
C GLU A 208 -56.42 -16.07 -18.16
N ILE A 209 -55.27 -16.52 -17.65
CA ILE A 209 -54.01 -16.62 -18.39
C ILE A 209 -54.06 -17.81 -19.36
N GLN A 210 -54.14 -17.54 -20.66
CA GLN A 210 -54.30 -18.57 -21.71
C GLN A 210 -52.99 -19.23 -22.18
N GLY A 211 -51.84 -18.84 -21.62
CA GLY A 211 -50.54 -19.42 -21.97
C GLY A 211 -49.38 -18.87 -21.13
N VAL A 212 -48.23 -19.53 -21.19
CA VAL A 212 -46.99 -19.13 -20.50
C VAL A 212 -45.77 -19.18 -21.45
N PRO A 213 -44.76 -18.30 -21.28
CA PRO A 213 -44.59 -17.32 -20.21
C PRO A 213 -45.51 -16.10 -20.42
N TYR A 214 -46.14 -15.67 -19.32
CA TYR A 214 -46.91 -14.43 -19.27
C TYR A 214 -46.09 -13.39 -18.52
N LEU A 215 -45.80 -12.24 -19.17
CA LEU A 215 -45.03 -11.16 -18.56
C LEU A 215 -45.81 -9.85 -18.60
N LYS A 216 -45.84 -9.14 -17.48
CA LYS A 216 -46.42 -7.80 -17.40
C LYS A 216 -45.56 -6.86 -16.57
N LEU A 217 -45.11 -5.76 -17.18
CA LEU A 217 -44.39 -4.67 -16.54
C LEU A 217 -45.39 -3.59 -16.09
N MET A 218 -45.32 -3.16 -14.83
CA MET A 218 -46.33 -2.26 -14.24
C MET A 218 -45.68 -1.13 -13.43
N PRO A 219 -46.01 0.15 -13.71
CA PRO A 219 -45.68 1.26 -12.83
C PRO A 219 -46.63 1.25 -11.62
N LEU A 220 -46.12 1.58 -10.43
CA LEU A 220 -46.90 1.57 -9.19
C LEU A 220 -47.10 2.98 -8.63
N ASN A 221 -48.30 3.27 -8.14
CA ASN A 221 -48.58 4.49 -7.41
C ASN A 221 -48.16 4.35 -5.94
N LYS A 222 -48.13 5.45 -5.19
CA LYS A 222 -47.77 5.50 -3.76
C LYS A 222 -48.58 4.55 -2.85
N ASP A 223 -49.77 4.12 -3.29
CA ASP A 223 -50.64 3.18 -2.58
C ASP A 223 -50.41 1.71 -3.02
N GLY A 224 -49.36 1.44 -3.82
CA GLY A 224 -49.00 0.13 -4.32
C GLY A 224 -49.90 -0.44 -5.43
N LYS A 225 -50.75 0.39 -6.05
CA LYS A 225 -51.66 -0.01 -7.14
C LYS A 225 -51.10 0.43 -8.49
N PRO A 226 -51.60 -0.10 -9.64
CA PRO A 226 -51.13 0.33 -10.96
C PRO A 226 -51.29 1.85 -11.15
N ALA A 227 -50.22 2.52 -11.59
CA ALA A 227 -50.20 3.96 -11.89
C ALA A 227 -50.60 4.30 -13.34
N GLY A 228 -50.81 3.28 -14.18
CA GLY A 228 -51.10 3.37 -15.61
C GLY A 228 -51.39 1.99 -16.18
N GLU A 229 -51.59 1.88 -17.49
CA GLU A 229 -51.77 0.56 -18.15
C GLU A 229 -50.43 -0.19 -18.24
N GLY A 230 -50.32 -1.30 -17.50
CA GLY A 230 -49.12 -2.14 -17.51
C GLY A 230 -48.88 -2.82 -18.85
N LYS A 231 -47.63 -2.78 -19.35
CA LYS A 231 -47.23 -3.30 -20.65
C LYS A 231 -47.17 -4.82 -20.61
N ASP A 232 -47.95 -5.46 -21.48
CA ASP A 232 -47.84 -6.89 -21.76
C ASP A 232 -46.56 -7.15 -22.58
N LEU A 233 -45.79 -8.15 -22.15
CA LEU A 233 -44.52 -8.57 -22.73
C LEU A 233 -44.52 -10.09 -23.02
N SER A 234 -45.70 -10.72 -23.04
CA SER A 234 -45.94 -12.16 -23.23
C SER A 234 -45.67 -12.61 -24.70
N GLY A 235 -44.42 -12.48 -25.14
CA GLY A 235 -43.99 -12.72 -26.51
C GLY A 235 -42.47 -12.86 -26.66
N PHE A 236 -41.81 -13.49 -25.69
CA PHE A 236 -40.35 -13.65 -25.67
C PHE A 236 -39.85 -14.49 -26.86
N PRO A 237 -38.98 -13.94 -27.74
CA PRO A 237 -38.51 -14.65 -28.93
C PRO A 237 -37.46 -15.71 -28.60
N LEU A 238 -37.51 -16.85 -29.30
CA LEU A 238 -36.68 -18.02 -29.01
C LEU A 238 -35.25 -17.96 -29.61
N ASN A 239 -34.91 -16.97 -30.43
CA ASN A 239 -33.56 -16.85 -31.01
C ASN A 239 -32.69 -15.79 -30.31
N PRO A 240 -31.35 -15.92 -30.30
CA PRO A 240 -30.47 -15.05 -29.51
C PRO A 240 -30.44 -13.58 -29.95
N SER A 241 -30.66 -13.30 -31.25
CA SER A 241 -30.58 -11.95 -31.80
C SER A 241 -31.81 -11.13 -31.41
N GLU A 242 -33.00 -11.70 -31.63
CA GLU A 242 -34.27 -11.07 -31.26
C GLU A 242 -34.44 -10.99 -29.73
N SER A 243 -33.94 -11.96 -28.95
CA SER A 243 -34.03 -11.89 -27.48
C SER A 243 -33.14 -10.81 -26.88
N GLN A 244 -31.95 -10.52 -27.43
CA GLN A 244 -31.16 -9.37 -27.01
C GLN A 244 -31.81 -8.03 -27.42
N ALA A 245 -32.44 -7.95 -28.60
CA ALA A 245 -33.19 -6.77 -29.02
C ALA A 245 -34.45 -6.54 -28.15
N TRP A 246 -35.19 -7.60 -27.84
CA TRP A 246 -36.33 -7.61 -26.91
C TRP A 246 -35.91 -7.18 -25.50
N PHE A 247 -34.76 -7.65 -25.02
CA PHE A 247 -34.23 -7.25 -23.72
C PHE A 247 -33.82 -5.76 -23.68
N ASN A 248 -33.25 -5.24 -24.76
CA ASN A 248 -32.96 -3.81 -24.89
C ASN A 248 -34.25 -2.95 -24.91
N SER A 249 -35.34 -3.46 -25.51
CA SER A 249 -36.66 -2.86 -25.37
C SER A 249 -37.13 -2.88 -23.91
N LEU A 250 -37.08 -4.03 -23.22
CA LEU A 250 -37.47 -4.14 -21.81
C LEU A 250 -36.72 -3.14 -20.92
N LEU A 251 -35.40 -2.97 -21.10
CA LEU A 251 -34.63 -1.95 -20.36
C LEU A 251 -35.14 -0.52 -20.64
N THR A 252 -35.52 -0.23 -21.89
CA THR A 252 -36.07 1.07 -22.31
C THR A 252 -37.48 1.29 -21.75
N ASP A 253 -38.31 0.25 -21.75
CA ASP A 253 -39.67 0.23 -21.18
C ASP A 253 -39.64 0.44 -19.65
N CYS A 254 -38.68 -0.18 -18.95
CA CYS A 254 -38.44 0.04 -17.52
C CYS A 254 -38.09 1.51 -17.24
N GLU A 255 -37.18 2.12 -18.01
CA GLU A 255 -36.85 3.54 -17.85
C GLU A 255 -38.02 4.48 -18.20
N GLN A 256 -38.86 4.13 -19.18
CA GLN A 256 -40.08 4.89 -19.49
C GLN A 256 -41.10 4.78 -18.35
N MET A 257 -41.37 3.57 -17.83
CA MET A 257 -42.30 3.35 -16.73
C MET A 257 -41.79 3.88 -15.40
N LYS A 258 -40.47 3.92 -15.17
CA LYS A 258 -39.84 4.62 -14.04
C LYS A 258 -40.11 6.12 -14.09
N LYS A 259 -40.02 6.74 -15.28
CA LYS A 259 -40.35 8.16 -15.51
C LYS A 259 -41.85 8.44 -15.38
N GLU A 260 -42.71 7.53 -15.81
CA GLU A 260 -44.16 7.61 -15.60
C GLU A 260 -44.53 7.47 -14.12
N MET A 261 -43.95 6.48 -13.43
CA MET A 261 -44.09 6.28 -11.98
C MET A 261 -43.59 7.48 -11.17
N ALA A 262 -42.49 8.11 -11.58
CA ALA A 262 -42.04 9.37 -10.99
C ALA A 262 -43.05 10.51 -11.22
N ARG A 263 -43.56 10.69 -12.45
CA ARG A 263 -44.56 11.74 -12.78
C ARG A 263 -45.91 11.55 -12.08
N ASN A 264 -46.38 10.31 -11.95
CA ASN A 264 -47.71 10.03 -11.39
C ASN A 264 -47.70 10.01 -9.84
N ASN A 265 -46.52 9.87 -9.23
CA ASN A 265 -46.33 10.03 -7.78
C ASN A 265 -45.87 11.43 -7.37
N ALA A 266 -45.18 12.17 -8.26
CA ALA A 266 -44.88 13.58 -8.06
C ALA A 266 -46.13 14.44 -8.33
N GLY A 267 -46.72 15.01 -7.28
CA GLY A 267 -47.56 16.18 -7.46
C GLY A 267 -46.70 17.31 -8.02
N ILE A 268 -46.92 17.69 -9.29
CA ILE A 268 -46.06 18.67 -9.98
C ILE A 268 -46.35 20.08 -9.45
N GLU A 269 -45.71 20.42 -8.33
CA GLU A 269 -45.47 21.81 -7.98
C GLU A 269 -44.46 22.38 -8.98
N LYS A 270 -44.88 23.40 -9.73
CA LYS A 270 -43.97 24.16 -10.59
C LYS A 270 -43.13 25.10 -9.71
N PRO A 271 -41.89 25.43 -10.12
CA PRO A 271 -41.13 26.52 -9.53
C PRO A 271 -41.99 27.78 -9.35
N VAL A 272 -41.88 28.43 -8.19
CA VAL A 272 -42.71 29.58 -7.85
C VAL A 272 -42.12 30.82 -8.49
N THR A 273 -42.87 31.46 -9.40
CA THR A 273 -42.50 32.76 -9.95
C THR A 273 -42.86 33.85 -8.94
N ARG A 274 -41.88 34.64 -8.50
CA ARG A 274 -42.09 35.82 -7.63
C ARG A 274 -41.68 37.11 -8.31
N SER A 275 -42.25 38.22 -7.82
CA SER A 275 -41.86 39.56 -8.26
C SER A 275 -40.89 40.20 -7.26
N LYS A 276 -39.95 40.98 -7.78
CA LYS A 276 -38.96 41.80 -7.05
C LYS A 276 -39.54 42.75 -5.99
N SER A 277 -40.85 43.00 -6.01
CA SER A 277 -41.54 43.79 -4.98
C SER A 277 -41.72 43.06 -3.64
N GLU A 278 -41.65 41.72 -3.64
CA GLU A 278 -41.80 40.90 -2.42
C GLU A 278 -40.46 40.62 -1.73
N GLU A 279 -39.34 40.63 -2.47
CA GLU A 279 -37.99 40.47 -1.89
C GLU A 279 -37.44 41.75 -1.22
N ALA A 280 -38.02 42.92 -1.53
CA ALA A 280 -37.52 44.22 -1.09
C ALA A 280 -37.56 44.44 0.44
N SER A 281 -38.21 43.55 1.21
CA SER A 281 -38.18 43.55 2.68
C SER A 281 -37.13 42.62 3.31
N ALA A 282 -36.37 41.85 2.51
CA ALA A 282 -35.43 40.84 3.00
C ALA A 282 -33.96 41.29 3.04
N THR A 283 -33.66 42.55 2.71
CA THR A 283 -32.31 43.08 2.51
C THR A 283 -31.72 43.81 3.72
N ALA A 284 -31.91 43.27 4.94
CA ALA A 284 -31.45 43.92 6.17
C ALA A 284 -31.00 42.99 7.33
N GLU A 285 -30.67 41.71 7.11
CA GLU A 285 -30.31 40.82 8.22
C GLU A 285 -29.09 39.90 8.01
N GLN A 286 -28.14 40.04 8.94
CA GLN A 286 -26.95 39.24 9.30
C GLN A 286 -26.20 38.43 8.21
N GLN A 287 -24.91 38.78 8.06
CA GLN A 287 -23.89 37.93 7.43
C GLN A 287 -23.78 36.56 8.14
N PHE A 288 -23.21 35.56 7.47
CA PHE A 288 -22.91 34.21 8.00
C PHE A 288 -21.74 34.24 9.01
N GLY A 289 -21.86 35.06 10.05
CA GLY A 289 -20.74 35.61 10.81
C GLY A 289 -19.73 34.59 11.33
N LYS A 290 -18.45 34.97 11.29
CA LYS A 290 -17.40 34.42 12.17
C LYS A 290 -17.65 34.76 13.65
N THR A 291 -18.65 35.61 13.94
CA THR A 291 -19.06 36.05 15.28
C THR A 291 -20.58 36.08 15.38
N VAL A 292 -21.14 35.66 16.51
CA VAL A 292 -22.55 35.88 16.90
C VAL A 292 -22.63 36.42 18.33
N LYS A 293 -23.67 37.21 18.62
CA LYS A 293 -23.90 37.82 19.94
C LYS A 293 -25.27 37.40 20.47
N LEU A 294 -25.28 36.86 21.69
CA LEU A 294 -26.46 36.50 22.46
C LEU A 294 -26.46 37.25 23.80
N ASP A 295 -27.50 37.06 24.62
CA ASP A 295 -27.65 37.75 25.91
C ASP A 295 -26.59 37.30 26.94
N GLU A 296 -26.10 36.07 26.88
CA GLU A 296 -25.01 35.58 27.73
C GLU A 296 -23.61 36.08 27.33
N GLY A 297 -23.43 36.51 26.07
CA GLY A 297 -22.13 36.86 25.52
C GLY A 297 -21.98 36.70 24.00
N ILE A 298 -20.74 36.78 23.56
CA ILE A 298 -20.30 36.73 22.16
C ILE A 298 -19.57 35.39 21.92
N TYR A 299 -19.85 34.75 20.79
CA TYR A 299 -19.22 33.51 20.33
C TYR A 299 -18.57 33.74 18.96
N GLU A 300 -17.38 33.17 18.73
CA GLU A 300 -16.64 33.29 17.47
C GLU A 300 -16.18 31.92 16.95
N ARG A 301 -16.25 31.71 15.62
CA ARG A 301 -15.97 30.42 14.95
C ARG A 301 -14.96 30.53 13.81
N ASN A 302 -14.27 29.42 13.55
CA ASN A 302 -13.43 29.22 12.36
C ASN A 302 -14.22 28.63 11.17
N GLU A 303 -13.53 28.42 10.05
CA GLU A 303 -14.10 27.91 8.79
C GLU A 303 -14.58 26.45 8.85
N SER A 304 -14.12 25.66 9.82
CA SER A 304 -14.63 24.30 10.10
C SER A 304 -15.80 24.28 11.11
N GLY A 305 -16.35 25.45 11.46
CA GLY A 305 -17.50 25.61 12.37
C GLY A 305 -17.17 25.37 13.84
N GLN A 306 -15.90 25.39 14.23
CA GLN A 306 -15.43 25.20 15.60
C GLN A 306 -15.33 26.54 16.31
N ILE A 307 -15.71 26.58 17.59
CA ILE A 307 -15.72 27.81 18.38
C ILE A 307 -14.31 28.10 18.89
N ILE A 308 -13.68 29.13 18.32
CA ILE A 308 -12.31 29.54 18.64
C ILE A 308 -12.27 30.58 19.77
N LYS A 309 -13.37 31.28 20.04
CA LYS A 309 -13.42 32.26 21.13
C LYS A 309 -14.84 32.46 21.67
N THR A 310 -14.93 32.75 22.97
CA THR A 310 -16.18 33.18 23.64
C THR A 310 -15.87 34.31 24.61
N THR A 311 -16.74 35.31 24.71
CA THR A 311 -16.62 36.45 25.62
C THR A 311 -17.94 36.65 26.36
N SER A 312 -17.94 36.69 27.69
CA SER A 312 -19.15 36.95 28.49
C SER A 312 -19.76 38.32 28.20
N ASN A 313 -21.08 38.46 28.42
CA ASN A 313 -21.84 39.72 28.33
C ASN A 313 -21.12 40.91 28.99
N ASP A 314 -20.58 40.69 30.19
CA ASP A 314 -19.91 41.70 31.00
C ASP A 314 -18.41 41.90 30.67
N GLY A 315 -17.89 41.19 29.66
CA GLY A 315 -16.50 41.22 29.23
C GLY A 315 -15.48 40.63 30.21
N LYS A 316 -15.90 40.11 31.37
CA LYS A 316 -14.97 39.63 32.43
C LYS A 316 -14.41 38.23 32.18
N THR A 317 -15.02 37.45 31.30
CA THR A 317 -14.58 36.10 30.95
C THR A 317 -14.41 36.00 29.43
N VAL A 318 -13.16 36.04 28.98
CA VAL A 318 -12.76 35.73 27.61
C VAL A 318 -12.13 34.34 27.62
N ARG A 319 -12.59 33.45 26.74
CA ARG A 319 -12.03 32.10 26.53
C ARG A 319 -11.59 31.99 25.07
N GLU A 320 -10.36 31.58 24.83
CA GLU A 320 -9.77 31.42 23.49
C GLU A 320 -9.28 29.97 23.32
N LEU A 321 -9.62 29.33 22.20
CA LEU A 321 -9.52 27.89 21.99
C LEU A 321 -8.69 27.57 20.75
N LYS A 322 -7.90 26.48 20.81
CA LYS A 322 -7.09 25.96 19.69
C LYS A 322 -7.39 24.49 19.43
N TYR A 323 -7.24 24.12 18.15
CA TYR A 323 -7.54 22.80 17.61
C TYR A 323 -6.39 22.37 16.67
N GLU A 324 -5.37 21.71 17.23
CA GLU A 324 -4.14 21.35 16.50
C GLU A 324 -3.97 19.82 16.34
N ASP A 325 -4.93 19.01 16.80
CA ASP A 325 -4.91 17.55 16.73
C ASP A 325 -5.41 17.04 15.36
N LYS A 326 -4.49 16.60 14.51
CA LYS A 326 -4.78 16.06 13.17
C LYS A 326 -5.59 14.75 13.17
N GLN A 327 -5.63 14.02 14.27
CA GLN A 327 -6.38 12.75 14.39
C GLN A 327 -7.78 12.97 14.98
N ASN A 328 -7.97 14.05 15.75
CA ASN A 328 -9.23 14.37 16.44
C ASN A 328 -9.52 15.88 16.27
N PRO A 329 -9.98 16.34 15.10
CA PRO A 329 -10.01 17.77 14.77
C PRO A 329 -10.79 18.65 15.76
N ASP A 330 -11.86 18.12 16.37
CA ASP A 330 -12.68 18.84 17.36
C ASP A 330 -12.11 18.78 18.81
N ARG A 331 -10.89 18.26 19.03
CA ARG A 331 -10.21 18.26 20.34
C ARG A 331 -9.53 19.60 20.62
N ILE A 332 -9.85 20.19 21.77
CA ILE A 332 -9.18 21.40 22.28
C ILE A 332 -7.74 21.05 22.67
N THR A 333 -6.75 21.58 21.94
CA THR A 333 -5.32 21.41 22.26
C THR A 333 -4.80 22.50 23.20
N SER A 334 -5.41 23.69 23.18
CA SER A 334 -5.21 24.73 24.20
C SER A 334 -6.50 25.51 24.46
N LEU A 335 -6.75 25.80 25.74
CA LEU A 335 -7.77 26.75 26.21
C LEU A 335 -7.09 27.84 27.05
N THR A 336 -7.17 29.10 26.61
CA THR A 336 -6.71 30.27 27.36
C THR A 336 -7.89 31.04 27.93
N ILE A 337 -7.83 31.41 29.21
CA ILE A 337 -8.84 32.20 29.91
C ILE A 337 -8.24 33.55 30.31
N ASN A 338 -8.91 34.64 29.92
CA ASN A 338 -8.55 36.04 30.15
C ASN A 338 -7.13 36.43 29.71
N GLY A 339 -6.50 35.67 28.82
CA GLY A 339 -5.08 35.82 28.45
C GLY A 339 -4.08 35.47 29.57
N GLU A 340 -4.55 35.15 30.77
CA GLU A 340 -3.70 34.94 31.95
C GLU A 340 -3.45 33.47 32.27
N ARG A 341 -4.42 32.58 32.01
CA ARG A 341 -4.36 31.16 32.41
C ARG A 341 -4.64 30.25 31.22
N GLU A 342 -3.69 29.40 30.87
CA GLU A 342 -3.76 28.49 29.71
C GLU A 342 -3.68 27.02 30.15
N PHE A 343 -4.59 26.20 29.62
CA PHE A 343 -4.60 24.74 29.76
C PHE A 343 -4.14 24.13 28.43
N ARG A 344 -2.94 23.54 28.37
CA ARG A 344 -2.42 22.86 27.19
C ARG A 344 -2.58 21.34 27.31
N PHE A 345 -3.11 20.70 26.27
CA PHE A 345 -3.31 19.25 26.23
C PHE A 345 -1.98 18.48 26.33
N VAL A 346 -1.92 17.46 27.18
CA VAL A 346 -0.75 16.59 27.37
C VAL A 346 -1.04 15.16 26.89
N GLY A 347 -2.27 14.68 27.06
CA GLY A 347 -2.70 13.36 26.60
C GLY A 347 -4.02 12.93 27.23
N ASN A 348 -4.68 11.93 26.62
CA ASN A 348 -5.89 11.33 27.20
C ASN A 348 -5.56 10.44 28.40
N ASN A 349 -6.44 10.47 29.41
CA ASN A 349 -6.40 9.51 30.50
C ASN A 349 -6.88 8.16 29.95
N LYS A 350 -6.26 7.06 30.36
CA LYS A 350 -6.53 5.72 29.84
C LYS A 350 -6.76 4.71 30.95
N TYR A 351 -7.64 3.75 30.70
CA TYR A 351 -7.77 2.54 31.51
C TYR A 351 -6.55 1.61 31.26
N SER A 352 -6.40 0.58 32.09
CA SER A 352 -5.27 -0.37 32.02
C SER A 352 -5.21 -1.20 30.73
N ASP A 353 -6.30 -1.26 29.96
CA ASP A 353 -6.37 -1.87 28.63
C ASP A 353 -5.95 -0.92 27.49
N GLY A 354 -5.64 0.35 27.81
CA GLY A 354 -5.25 1.38 26.84
C GLY A 354 -6.42 2.14 26.20
N SER A 355 -7.67 1.80 26.51
CA SER A 355 -8.86 2.54 26.09
C SER A 355 -8.96 3.90 26.80
N VAL A 356 -9.56 4.89 26.13
CA VAL A 356 -9.69 6.25 26.67
C VAL A 356 -10.76 6.29 27.76
N VAL A 357 -10.43 6.85 28.92
CA VAL A 357 -11.40 7.10 29.98
C VAL A 357 -12.41 8.14 29.48
N LYS A 358 -13.68 7.77 29.44
CA LYS A 358 -14.79 8.69 29.14
C LYS A 358 -15.73 8.79 30.33
N LYS A 359 -16.28 9.98 30.55
CA LYS A 359 -17.35 10.25 31.51
C LYS A 359 -18.45 11.06 30.82
N ASP A 360 -19.70 10.64 31.01
CA ASP A 360 -20.89 11.29 30.47
C ASP A 360 -20.78 11.53 28.94
N GLY A 361 -20.10 10.60 28.24
CA GLY A 361 -19.77 10.68 26.81
C GLY A 361 -18.46 11.41 26.45
N HIS A 362 -18.02 12.35 27.28
CA HIS A 362 -16.84 13.19 27.06
C HIS A 362 -15.52 12.49 27.43
N GLU A 363 -14.42 12.84 26.75
CA GLU A 363 -13.10 12.28 27.04
C GLU A 363 -12.44 12.94 28.26
N MET A 364 -11.87 12.13 29.14
CA MET A 364 -11.07 12.59 30.27
C MET A 364 -9.61 12.67 29.83
N SER A 365 -9.00 13.85 29.96
CA SER A 365 -7.63 14.10 29.51
C SER A 365 -6.84 14.88 30.56
N SER A 366 -5.52 14.91 30.41
CA SER A 366 -4.61 15.67 31.28
C SER A 366 -4.04 16.87 30.54
N TYR A 367 -4.00 18.00 31.24
CA TYR A 367 -3.62 19.31 30.75
C TYR A 367 -2.56 19.95 31.66
N ALA A 368 -1.56 20.58 31.06
CA ALA A 368 -0.58 21.41 31.76
C ALA A 368 -1.11 22.84 31.90
N ILE A 369 -1.11 23.38 33.11
CA ILE A 369 -1.58 24.73 33.42
C ILE A 369 -0.40 25.69 33.39
N TYR A 370 -0.52 26.73 32.57
CA TYR A 370 0.38 27.87 32.53
C TYR A 370 -0.35 29.12 33.03
N GLU A 371 0.27 29.87 33.94
CA GLU A 371 -0.21 31.17 34.39
C GLU A 371 0.82 32.24 34.01
N LYS A 372 0.39 33.21 33.22
CA LYS A 372 1.22 34.30 32.63
C LYS A 372 2.48 33.76 31.94
N GLY A 373 2.30 32.66 31.19
CA GLY A 373 3.36 31.97 30.44
C GLY A 373 4.22 30.98 31.25
N LYS A 374 4.09 30.93 32.57
CA LYS A 374 4.86 30.01 33.45
C LYS A 374 4.02 28.79 33.81
N LEU A 375 4.59 27.58 33.67
CA LEU A 375 3.97 26.34 34.15
C LEU A 375 3.76 26.42 35.68
N THR A 376 2.51 26.27 36.14
CA THR A 376 2.14 26.30 37.57
C THR A 376 1.61 24.96 38.09
N GLY A 377 1.13 24.07 37.22
CA GLY A 377 0.66 22.74 37.62
C GLY A 377 0.12 21.91 36.47
N ASN A 378 -0.54 20.81 36.80
CA ASN A 378 -1.31 19.97 35.87
C ASN A 378 -2.73 19.78 36.42
N TRP A 379 -3.68 19.55 35.54
CA TRP A 379 -5.07 19.19 35.87
C TRP A 379 -5.57 18.10 34.94
N SER A 380 -6.46 17.24 35.44
CA SER A 380 -7.03 16.12 34.70
C SER A 380 -8.54 16.20 34.78
N GLY A 381 -9.23 16.12 33.64
CA GLY A 381 -10.66 16.33 33.54
C GLY A 381 -11.18 16.23 32.11
N ALA A 382 -12.49 16.34 31.94
CA ALA A 382 -13.11 16.56 30.65
C ALA A 382 -13.01 18.04 30.25
N LEU A 383 -12.73 18.30 28.98
CA LEU A 383 -12.76 19.65 28.41
C LEU A 383 -13.13 19.58 26.93
N SER A 384 -14.31 20.08 26.57
CA SER A 384 -14.80 20.09 25.19
C SER A 384 -15.80 21.22 24.95
N MET A 385 -15.82 21.76 23.73
CA MET A 385 -16.72 22.83 23.31
C MET A 385 -17.60 22.31 22.16
N SER A 386 -18.92 22.42 22.27
CA SER A 386 -19.83 22.09 21.17
C SER A 386 -19.85 23.18 20.10
N LYS A 387 -20.25 22.82 18.88
CA LYS A 387 -20.41 23.81 17.78
C LYS A 387 -21.57 24.78 18.01
N ASN A 388 -22.41 24.51 19.03
CA ASN A 388 -23.53 25.33 19.46
C ASN A 388 -23.27 26.10 20.77
N GLY A 389 -22.02 26.19 21.24
CA GLY A 389 -21.64 27.12 22.31
C GLY A 389 -21.79 26.60 23.74
N VAL A 390 -21.83 25.28 23.94
CA VAL A 390 -21.77 24.64 25.26
C VAL A 390 -20.33 24.22 25.56
N LEU A 391 -19.74 24.77 26.63
CA LEU A 391 -18.47 24.31 27.18
C LEU A 391 -18.72 23.25 28.26
N THR A 392 -18.37 21.99 28.00
CA THR A 392 -18.34 20.95 29.04
C THR A 392 -16.99 20.94 29.73
N THR A 393 -16.99 20.99 31.08
CA THR A 393 -15.78 20.86 31.88
C THR A 393 -16.01 20.14 33.22
N GLY A 394 -14.96 19.53 33.79
CA GLY A 394 -14.99 18.96 35.13
C GLY A 394 -13.91 17.90 35.37
N ASP A 395 -13.47 17.74 36.61
CA ASP A 395 -12.45 16.74 37.01
C ASP A 395 -12.96 15.28 37.02
N GLY A 396 -14.27 15.08 36.82
CA GLY A 396 -14.93 13.78 36.83
C GLY A 396 -15.31 13.26 38.22
N SER A 397 -14.98 13.96 39.31
CA SER A 397 -15.41 13.61 40.68
C SER A 397 -16.92 13.79 40.89
N LYS A 398 -17.51 14.75 40.16
CA LYS A 398 -18.93 15.10 40.12
C LYS A 398 -19.47 14.99 38.68
N PRO A 399 -20.79 15.06 38.44
CA PRO A 399 -21.32 15.28 37.08
C PRO A 399 -20.62 16.47 36.42
N LEU A 400 -20.42 16.40 35.09
CA LEU A 400 -19.72 17.47 34.37
C LEU A 400 -20.56 18.75 34.31
N GLU A 401 -19.89 19.90 34.37
CA GLU A 401 -20.53 21.20 34.25
C GLU A 401 -20.64 21.60 32.77
N HIS A 402 -21.84 21.97 32.32
CA HIS A 402 -22.10 22.50 30.99
C HIS A 402 -22.34 24.01 31.08
N LEU A 403 -21.42 24.80 30.54
CA LEU A 403 -21.38 26.26 30.74
C LEU A 403 -21.65 27.03 29.45
N ASP A 404 -22.39 28.13 29.56
CA ASP A 404 -22.53 29.13 28.49
C ASP A 404 -21.35 30.14 28.48
N ALA A 405 -21.39 31.13 27.57
CA ALA A 405 -20.37 32.20 27.51
C ALA A 405 -20.34 33.07 28.78
N GLY A 406 -21.46 33.22 29.48
CA GLY A 406 -21.57 33.89 30.78
C GLY A 406 -20.95 33.10 31.94
N SER A 407 -20.55 31.85 31.72
CA SER A 407 -20.13 30.88 32.76
C SER A 407 -21.26 30.44 33.70
N ARG A 408 -22.51 30.57 33.25
CA ARG A 408 -23.66 30.00 33.94
C ARG A 408 -23.81 28.54 33.55
N ALA A 409 -24.10 27.68 34.53
CA ALA A 409 -24.41 26.28 34.30
C ALA A 409 -25.79 26.12 33.65
N LEU A 410 -25.85 25.34 32.57
CA LEU A 410 -27.05 24.95 31.86
C LEU A 410 -27.64 23.68 32.48
N THR A 411 -28.96 23.62 32.60
CA THR A 411 -29.66 22.35 32.86
C THR A 411 -29.60 21.43 31.64
N GLU A 412 -29.83 20.12 31.83
CA GLU A 412 -29.85 19.14 30.74
C GLU A 412 -30.87 19.51 29.64
N GLU A 413 -32.03 20.05 30.03
CA GLU A 413 -33.08 20.48 29.10
C GLU A 413 -32.66 21.72 28.29
N GLU A 414 -32.02 22.71 28.94
CA GLU A 414 -31.43 23.87 28.25
C GLU A 414 -30.31 23.45 27.30
N ARG A 415 -29.45 22.51 27.73
CA ARG A 415 -28.35 21.98 26.91
C ARG A 415 -28.90 21.31 25.65
N LEU A 416 -29.88 20.42 25.78
CA LEU A 416 -30.50 19.73 24.65
C LEU A 416 -31.20 20.71 23.70
N LYS A 417 -31.94 21.69 24.22
CA LYS A 417 -32.55 22.77 23.41
C LYS A 417 -31.52 23.63 22.68
N ARG A 418 -30.38 23.92 23.33
CA ARG A 418 -29.26 24.68 22.74
C ARG A 418 -28.58 23.90 21.61
N GLU A 419 -28.36 22.60 21.79
CA GLU A 419 -27.80 21.74 20.73
C GLU A 419 -28.77 21.50 19.56
N GLU A 420 -30.09 21.46 19.81
CA GLU A 420 -31.08 21.31 18.74
C GLU A 420 -31.31 22.61 17.93
N ALA A 421 -31.42 23.76 18.60
CA ALA A 421 -31.69 25.03 17.94
C ALA A 421 -30.43 25.65 17.30
N GLY A 422 -29.26 25.44 17.90
CA GLY A 422 -28.01 26.10 17.55
C GLY A 422 -27.96 27.59 17.96
N ILE A 423 -26.86 28.26 17.59
CA ILE A 423 -26.61 29.68 17.92
C ILE A 423 -26.24 30.55 16.71
N TRP A 424 -26.10 29.96 15.52
CA TRP A 424 -25.59 30.65 14.34
C TRP A 424 -26.72 31.14 13.43
N PRO A 425 -26.53 32.24 12.66
CA PRO A 425 -27.51 32.69 11.69
C PRO A 425 -27.88 31.58 10.71
N SER A 426 -29.17 31.26 10.62
CA SER A 426 -29.69 30.08 9.92
C SER A 426 -29.80 30.25 8.41
N LYS A 427 -29.15 31.25 7.81
CA LYS A 427 -29.29 31.61 6.38
C LYS A 427 -27.96 32.10 5.79
N LEU A 428 -27.67 31.69 4.57
CA LEU A 428 -26.58 32.18 3.70
C LEU A 428 -27.17 32.40 2.30
N THR A 429 -27.10 33.63 1.79
CA THR A 429 -27.48 33.94 0.40
C THR A 429 -26.24 34.35 -0.40
N ALA A 430 -25.99 33.67 -1.52
CA ALA A 430 -24.88 33.94 -2.43
C ALA A 430 -25.39 34.26 -3.84
N SER A 431 -24.92 35.36 -4.42
CA SER A 431 -25.27 35.78 -5.78
C SER A 431 -24.29 35.22 -6.82
N LEU A 432 -24.83 34.57 -7.85
CA LEU A 432 -24.13 34.10 -9.05
C LEU A 432 -23.95 35.25 -10.07
N ASN A 433 -23.02 35.10 -11.02
CA ASN A 433 -22.66 36.17 -11.96
C ASN A 433 -23.75 36.49 -13.01
N ASP A 434 -24.72 35.61 -13.22
CA ASP A 434 -25.92 35.83 -14.05
C ASP A 434 -27.02 36.64 -13.32
N GLY A 435 -26.86 36.86 -12.01
CA GLY A 435 -27.85 37.49 -11.15
C GLY A 435 -28.84 36.53 -10.48
N SER A 436 -28.66 35.21 -10.64
CA SER A 436 -29.37 34.19 -9.87
C SER A 436 -28.85 34.13 -8.42
N LEU A 437 -29.68 33.70 -7.46
CA LEU A 437 -29.30 33.60 -6.04
C LEU A 437 -29.44 32.17 -5.51
N LEU A 438 -28.44 31.73 -4.76
CA LEU A 438 -28.47 30.50 -3.97
C LEU A 438 -28.68 30.87 -2.50
N THR A 439 -29.81 30.46 -1.92
CA THR A 439 -30.16 30.75 -0.52
C THR A 439 -30.22 29.45 0.28
N ALA A 440 -29.17 29.19 1.05
CA ALA A 440 -29.03 28.04 1.92
C ALA A 440 -29.56 28.36 3.33
N HIS A 441 -30.46 27.52 3.84
CA HIS A 441 -30.94 27.56 5.22
C HIS A 441 -30.29 26.44 6.04
N TYR A 442 -29.79 26.77 7.23
CA TYR A 442 -29.02 25.86 8.08
C TYR A 442 -29.67 25.67 9.45
N LYS A 443 -29.78 24.40 9.90
CA LYS A 443 -30.03 24.05 11.31
C LYS A 443 -28.67 23.73 11.96
N GLY A 444 -28.17 24.65 12.79
CA GLY A 444 -26.82 24.57 13.36
C GLY A 444 -25.73 24.64 12.29
N SER A 445 -24.93 23.59 12.13
CA SER A 445 -23.93 23.44 11.06
C SER A 445 -24.40 22.57 9.88
N THR A 446 -25.67 22.16 9.86
CA THR A 446 -26.23 21.28 8.84
C THR A 446 -27.10 22.09 7.88
N LEU A 447 -26.81 21.98 6.57
CA LEU A 447 -27.70 22.46 5.52
C LEU A 447 -29.01 21.65 5.58
N ASP A 448 -30.13 22.35 5.68
CA ASP A 448 -31.46 21.77 5.89
C ASP A 448 -32.35 21.99 4.65
N GLU A 449 -32.25 23.18 4.06
CA GLU A 449 -32.96 23.57 2.83
C GLU A 449 -32.06 24.48 1.96
N LEU A 450 -32.18 24.38 0.64
CA LEU A 450 -31.49 25.26 -0.33
C LEU A 450 -32.48 25.71 -1.40
N GLU A 451 -32.78 27.00 -1.40
CA GLU A 451 -33.50 27.68 -2.49
C GLU A 451 -32.52 27.96 -3.64
N GLU A 452 -32.76 27.36 -4.80
CA GLU A 452 -32.14 27.74 -6.08
C GLU A 452 -33.11 28.70 -6.78
N SER A 453 -32.78 30.00 -6.80
CA SER A 453 -33.55 31.03 -7.51
C SER A 453 -32.85 31.45 -8.80
N ARG A 454 -33.55 31.29 -9.92
CA ARG A 454 -33.06 31.60 -11.26
C ARG A 454 -33.69 32.89 -11.76
N LYS A 455 -32.87 33.83 -12.23
CA LYS A 455 -33.37 35.07 -12.83
C LYS A 455 -33.98 34.81 -14.21
N LEU A 456 -35.18 35.35 -14.47
CA LEU A 456 -35.85 35.24 -15.78
C LEU A 456 -35.76 36.54 -16.59
N ASP A 457 -36.04 37.68 -15.97
CA ASP A 457 -35.88 39.02 -16.54
C ASP A 457 -35.41 40.01 -15.45
N GLU A 458 -35.59 41.33 -15.62
CA GLU A 458 -35.14 42.29 -14.61
C GLU A 458 -35.94 42.25 -13.30
N ASP A 459 -37.19 41.79 -13.32
CA ASP A 459 -38.16 41.94 -12.21
C ASP A 459 -38.79 40.61 -11.73
N THR A 460 -38.51 39.48 -12.40
CA THR A 460 -39.04 38.15 -12.05
C THR A 460 -37.97 37.07 -11.85
N PHE A 461 -38.21 36.21 -10.86
CA PHE A 461 -37.38 35.05 -10.52
C PHE A 461 -38.20 33.76 -10.47
N GLU A 462 -37.59 32.67 -10.93
CA GLU A 462 -38.08 31.29 -10.85
C GLU A 462 -37.42 30.60 -9.64
N ILE A 463 -38.18 30.28 -8.59
CA ILE A 463 -37.64 29.72 -7.34
C ILE A 463 -37.99 28.23 -7.22
N SER A 464 -36.98 27.40 -6.96
CA SER A 464 -37.14 25.99 -6.58
C SER A 464 -36.38 25.67 -5.28
N THR A 465 -36.74 24.57 -4.61
CA THR A 465 -36.29 24.31 -3.24
C THR A 465 -35.83 22.86 -3.06
N TRP A 466 -34.57 22.68 -2.68
CA TRP A 466 -34.01 21.41 -2.24
C TRP A 466 -34.20 21.26 -0.73
N LYS A 467 -34.90 20.22 -0.29
CA LYS A 467 -35.13 19.91 1.13
C LYS A 467 -34.38 18.65 1.53
N LYS A 468 -33.90 18.60 2.77
CA LYS A 468 -33.16 17.45 3.30
C LYS A 468 -34.09 16.34 3.78
N GLU A 469 -33.86 15.12 3.28
CA GLU A 469 -34.56 13.90 3.66
C GLU A 469 -33.53 12.80 3.98
N GLY A 470 -33.27 12.60 5.28
CA GLY A 470 -32.17 11.75 5.75
C GLY A 470 -30.80 12.34 5.37
N ASP A 471 -29.96 11.57 4.68
CA ASP A 471 -28.65 12.03 4.16
C ASP A 471 -28.73 12.59 2.71
N SER A 472 -29.95 12.64 2.15
CA SER A 472 -30.24 13.06 0.78
C SER A 472 -30.93 14.43 0.76
N TYR A 473 -30.91 15.09 -0.40
CA TYR A 473 -31.71 16.26 -0.71
C TYR A 473 -32.54 16.00 -1.96
N THR A 474 -33.82 16.37 -1.90
CA THR A 474 -34.83 16.22 -2.96
C THR A 474 -35.46 17.57 -3.29
N ASN A 475 -35.91 17.77 -4.52
CA ASN A 475 -36.59 19.00 -4.96
C ASN A 475 -37.83 18.62 -5.80
N PRO A 476 -39.06 19.00 -5.40
CA PRO A 476 -40.28 18.67 -6.13
C PRO A 476 -40.30 19.11 -7.60
N ALA A 477 -39.57 20.17 -7.96
CA ALA A 477 -39.44 20.66 -9.33
C ALA A 477 -38.53 19.79 -10.22
N TYR A 478 -37.65 18.98 -9.61
CA TYR A 478 -36.72 18.06 -10.28
C TYR A 478 -36.98 16.60 -9.86
N PRO A 479 -38.20 16.06 -10.11
CA PRO A 479 -38.62 14.77 -9.59
C PRO A 479 -37.75 13.63 -10.14
N GLY A 480 -37.04 12.96 -9.24
CA GLY A 480 -36.10 11.88 -9.57
C GLY A 480 -34.63 12.29 -9.54
N GLU A 481 -34.28 13.58 -9.39
CA GLU A 481 -32.91 13.98 -9.02
C GLU A 481 -32.75 13.90 -7.50
N VAL A 482 -31.66 13.29 -7.03
CA VAL A 482 -31.29 13.24 -5.60
C VAL A 482 -29.84 13.67 -5.46
N ARG A 483 -29.59 14.64 -4.57
CA ARG A 483 -28.26 15.13 -4.22
C ARG A 483 -27.87 14.62 -2.83
N LYS A 484 -26.58 14.40 -2.58
CA LYS A 484 -26.02 14.05 -1.26
C LYS A 484 -24.82 14.94 -0.96
N ASN A 485 -24.38 15.00 0.30
CA ASN A 485 -23.19 15.76 0.72
C ASN A 485 -23.19 17.24 0.25
N MET A 486 -24.36 17.86 0.12
CA MET A 486 -24.51 19.18 -0.49
C MET A 486 -23.94 20.28 0.43
N VAL A 487 -23.08 21.13 -0.12
CA VAL A 487 -22.38 22.23 0.57
C VAL A 487 -22.37 23.46 -0.34
N LEU A 488 -22.89 24.58 0.18
CA LEU A 488 -22.71 25.92 -0.40
C LEU A 488 -21.60 26.66 0.34
N LYS A 489 -20.76 27.40 -0.39
CA LYS A 489 -19.73 28.30 0.14
C LYS A 489 -20.16 29.76 0.03
N GLU A 490 -19.54 30.63 0.84
CA GLU A 490 -19.74 32.10 0.79
C GLU A 490 -19.40 32.72 -0.58
N ASP A 491 -18.49 32.10 -1.35
CA ASP A 491 -18.12 32.55 -2.70
C ASP A 491 -19.18 32.19 -3.78
N GLY A 492 -20.25 31.48 -3.42
CA GLY A 492 -21.29 31.00 -4.33
C GLY A 492 -21.02 29.62 -4.96
N THR A 493 -19.91 28.96 -4.63
CA THR A 493 -19.63 27.60 -5.09
C THR A 493 -20.54 26.60 -4.37
N LEU A 494 -21.29 25.81 -5.15
CA LEU A 494 -22.17 24.74 -4.67
C LEU A 494 -21.61 23.37 -5.11
N SER A 495 -21.29 22.50 -4.16
CA SER A 495 -20.82 21.13 -4.43
C SER A 495 -21.76 20.07 -3.84
N TYR A 496 -22.01 18.98 -4.56
CA TYR A 496 -22.83 17.85 -4.12
C TYR A 496 -22.44 16.54 -4.82
N THR A 497 -22.72 15.41 -4.20
CA THR A 497 -22.68 14.09 -4.85
C THR A 497 -24.02 13.82 -5.53
N ASP A 498 -24.02 13.32 -6.76
CA ASP A 498 -25.24 12.90 -7.48
C ASP A 498 -25.61 11.42 -7.22
N GLN A 499 -26.63 10.91 -7.94
CA GLN A 499 -27.08 9.52 -7.85
C GLN A 499 -26.09 8.50 -8.42
N GLU A 500 -25.20 8.91 -9.33
CA GLU A 500 -24.15 8.04 -9.90
C GLU A 500 -22.91 7.99 -8.98
N GLY A 501 -22.92 8.75 -7.87
CA GLY A 501 -21.81 8.85 -6.93
C GLY A 501 -20.74 9.87 -7.33
N LYS A 502 -20.98 10.66 -8.38
CA LYS A 502 -20.00 11.62 -8.91
C LYS A 502 -20.11 12.93 -8.15
N LEU A 503 -18.97 13.59 -7.92
CA LEU A 503 -18.93 14.88 -7.24
C LEU A 503 -19.13 16.00 -8.25
N GLN A 504 -20.31 16.61 -8.22
CA GLN A 504 -20.69 17.80 -8.97
C GLN A 504 -20.26 19.06 -8.21
N THR A 505 -19.76 20.06 -8.92
CA THR A 505 -19.44 21.39 -8.37
C THR A 505 -19.85 22.47 -9.36
N LYS A 506 -20.72 23.40 -8.97
CA LYS A 506 -21.11 24.59 -9.73
C LYS A 506 -20.42 25.81 -9.13
N TYR A 507 -19.81 26.66 -9.96
CA TYR A 507 -19.08 27.85 -9.52
C TYR A 507 -19.87 29.13 -9.83
N LYS A 508 -19.53 30.21 -9.12
CA LYS A 508 -20.17 31.53 -9.25
C LYS A 508 -20.15 32.13 -10.67
N ASP A 509 -19.16 31.79 -11.47
CA ASP A 509 -19.01 32.23 -12.87
C ASP A 509 -19.88 31.42 -13.87
N GLY A 510 -20.70 30.48 -13.39
CA GLY A 510 -21.52 29.62 -14.24
C GLY A 510 -20.78 28.40 -14.81
N SER A 511 -19.47 28.28 -14.57
CA SER A 511 -18.73 27.06 -14.88
C SER A 511 -19.12 25.92 -13.92
N SER A 512 -18.91 24.68 -14.35
CA SER A 512 -19.19 23.48 -13.54
C SER A 512 -18.09 22.44 -13.69
N ALA A 513 -17.73 21.76 -12.60
CA ALA A 513 -16.83 20.63 -12.60
C ALA A 513 -17.51 19.32 -12.18
N VAL A 514 -17.17 18.24 -12.89
CA VAL A 514 -17.50 16.86 -12.54
C VAL A 514 -16.22 16.17 -12.10
N THR A 515 -16.21 15.57 -10.90
CA THR A 515 -15.10 14.74 -10.43
C THR A 515 -15.51 13.27 -10.37
N GLU A 516 -14.76 12.43 -11.09
CA GLU A 516 -14.99 11.00 -11.31
C GLU A 516 -13.63 10.30 -11.37
N ASN A 517 -13.47 9.15 -10.70
CA ASN A 517 -12.23 8.35 -10.71
C ASN A 517 -10.94 9.16 -10.45
N GLY A 518 -10.97 10.09 -9.48
CA GLY A 518 -9.84 10.95 -9.13
C GLY A 518 -9.58 12.14 -10.08
N ILE A 519 -10.28 12.21 -11.21
CA ILE A 519 -10.11 13.26 -12.23
C ILE A 519 -11.25 14.27 -12.13
N SER A 520 -10.92 15.55 -11.96
CA SER A 520 -11.87 16.65 -11.98
C SER A 520 -11.85 17.38 -13.32
N ARG A 521 -13.02 17.51 -13.97
CA ARG A 521 -13.19 18.07 -15.30
C ARG A 521 -14.14 19.27 -15.23
N ARG A 522 -13.60 20.49 -15.36
CA ARG A 522 -14.32 21.78 -15.30
C ARG A 522 -14.61 22.31 -16.70
N SER A 523 -15.89 22.48 -17.01
CA SER A 523 -16.36 23.16 -18.22
C SER A 523 -16.85 24.59 -17.93
N ASP A 524 -16.76 25.46 -18.94
CA ASP A 524 -17.38 26.79 -18.91
C ASP A 524 -18.93 26.72 -18.95
N ALA A 525 -19.58 27.88 -18.91
CA ALA A 525 -21.05 28.00 -18.94
C ALA A 525 -21.67 27.59 -20.30
N GLN A 526 -20.85 27.36 -21.33
CA GLN A 526 -21.23 26.88 -22.65
C GLN A 526 -21.00 25.36 -22.80
N GLY A 527 -20.34 24.72 -21.83
CA GLY A 527 -20.05 23.30 -21.78
C GLY A 527 -18.63 22.90 -22.23
N ASN A 528 -17.82 23.82 -22.74
CA ASN A 528 -16.47 23.53 -23.21
C ASN A 528 -15.54 23.25 -22.02
N LEU A 529 -14.75 22.16 -22.08
CA LEU A 529 -13.80 21.80 -21.02
C LEU A 529 -12.67 22.86 -20.94
N ILE A 530 -12.59 23.60 -19.83
CA ILE A 530 -11.60 24.69 -19.63
C ILE A 530 -10.48 24.34 -18.64
N GLU A 531 -10.73 23.45 -17.68
CA GLU A 531 -9.68 22.94 -16.79
C GLU A 531 -9.92 21.45 -16.47
N LEU A 532 -8.85 20.66 -16.43
CA LEU A 532 -8.83 19.28 -15.96
C LEU A 532 -7.74 19.14 -14.90
N THR A 533 -8.02 18.46 -13.80
CA THR A 533 -7.06 18.16 -12.72
C THR A 533 -7.06 16.66 -12.43
N ASN A 534 -5.89 16.01 -12.38
CA ASN A 534 -5.75 14.59 -12.02
C ASN A 534 -5.55 14.38 -10.51
N GLU A 535 -5.50 13.13 -10.06
CA GLU A 535 -5.33 12.77 -8.64
C GLU A 535 -3.96 13.19 -8.05
N HIS A 536 -2.94 13.38 -8.87
CA HIS A 536 -1.63 13.91 -8.45
C HIS A 536 -1.62 15.45 -8.29
N GLY A 537 -2.72 16.11 -8.68
CA GLY A 537 -2.83 17.57 -8.70
C GLY A 537 -2.16 18.24 -9.90
N ASP A 538 -1.81 17.47 -10.94
CA ASP A 538 -1.44 18.00 -12.25
C ASP A 538 -2.68 18.59 -12.93
N LYS A 539 -2.49 19.68 -13.69
CA LYS A 539 -3.56 20.43 -14.34
C LYS A 539 -3.35 20.57 -15.84
N ARG A 540 -4.45 20.57 -16.59
CA ARG A 540 -4.54 21.03 -17.98
C ARG A 540 -5.56 22.13 -18.08
N GLN A 541 -5.15 23.32 -18.48
CA GLN A 541 -6.02 24.45 -18.80
C GLN A 541 -6.14 24.58 -20.31
N ILE A 542 -7.37 24.66 -20.83
CA ILE A 542 -7.67 24.61 -22.27
C ILE A 542 -8.30 25.93 -22.70
N ALA A 543 -7.69 26.60 -23.67
CA ALA A 543 -8.25 27.77 -24.34
C ALA A 543 -8.90 27.34 -25.66
N TRP A 544 -10.13 27.80 -25.90
CA TRP A 544 -10.90 27.52 -27.10
C TRP A 544 -11.02 28.76 -27.99
N GLU A 545 -10.93 28.55 -29.31
CA GLU A 545 -11.18 29.58 -30.32
C GLU A 545 -11.96 28.97 -31.48
N ASN A 546 -13.06 29.62 -31.90
CA ASN A 546 -13.93 29.16 -32.99
C ASN A 546 -14.38 27.68 -32.90
N GLY A 547 -14.57 27.16 -31.67
CA GLY A 547 -14.99 25.77 -31.41
C GLY A 547 -13.86 24.73 -31.49
N ARG A 548 -12.59 25.15 -31.55
CA ARG A 548 -11.41 24.28 -31.52
C ARG A 548 -10.48 24.65 -30.36
N ILE A 549 -9.61 23.72 -29.97
CA ILE A 549 -8.58 23.98 -28.97
C ILE A 549 -7.48 24.87 -29.59
N ALA A 550 -7.31 26.07 -29.05
CA ALA A 550 -6.27 27.03 -29.48
C ALA A 550 -4.96 26.84 -28.70
N SER A 551 -5.05 26.53 -27.40
CA SER A 551 -3.89 26.10 -26.63
C SER A 551 -4.26 25.26 -25.41
N VAL A 552 -3.32 24.41 -24.96
CA VAL A 552 -3.39 23.68 -23.70
C VAL A 552 -2.17 24.01 -22.85
N THR A 553 -2.38 24.48 -21.63
CA THR A 553 -1.33 24.71 -20.65
C THR A 553 -1.33 23.56 -19.65
N THR A 554 -0.27 22.75 -19.61
CA THR A 554 -0.13 21.62 -18.68
C THR A 554 0.81 22.01 -17.54
N GLU A 555 0.27 22.12 -16.32
CA GLU A 555 1.05 22.22 -15.08
C GLU A 555 1.20 20.82 -14.48
N ARG A 556 2.43 20.35 -14.28
CA ARG A 556 2.73 19.10 -13.53
C ARG A 556 3.32 19.42 -12.18
N LYS A 557 2.96 18.68 -11.14
CA LYS A 557 3.51 18.81 -9.79
C LYS A 557 4.60 17.79 -9.53
N ASP A 558 5.61 18.23 -8.78
CA ASP A 558 6.68 17.39 -8.27
C ASP A 558 6.46 16.96 -6.81
N ASN A 559 7.13 15.90 -6.40
CA ASN A 559 7.03 15.31 -5.05
C ASN A 559 7.64 16.19 -3.93
N LYS A 560 8.12 17.40 -4.24
CA LYS A 560 8.66 18.40 -3.29
C LYS A 560 7.79 19.65 -3.20
N GLY A 561 6.69 19.71 -3.95
CA GLY A 561 5.74 20.84 -3.95
C GLY A 561 6.05 21.94 -4.97
N GLY A 562 7.03 21.73 -5.86
CA GLY A 562 7.20 22.56 -7.05
C GLY A 562 6.22 22.17 -8.16
N SER A 563 6.13 23.00 -9.19
CA SER A 563 5.43 22.66 -10.43
C SER A 563 6.17 23.13 -11.68
N LYS A 564 5.99 22.38 -12.78
CA LYS A 564 6.53 22.67 -14.11
C LYS A 564 5.36 22.90 -15.06
N THR A 565 5.35 24.05 -15.73
CA THR A 565 4.31 24.40 -16.71
C THR A 565 4.86 24.36 -18.13
N ASP A 566 4.25 23.53 -18.99
CA ASP A 566 4.51 23.50 -20.43
C ASP A 566 3.25 23.98 -21.18
N LYS A 567 3.39 24.88 -22.17
CA LYS A 567 2.26 25.37 -23.00
C LYS A 567 2.33 24.82 -24.42
N LEU A 568 1.27 24.16 -24.85
CA LEU A 568 1.02 23.70 -26.21
C LEU A 568 0.15 24.73 -26.93
N GLU A 569 0.70 25.42 -27.93
CA GLU A 569 -0.08 26.28 -28.83
C GLU A 569 -0.36 25.55 -30.14
N ILE A 570 -1.57 25.74 -30.69
CA ILE A 570 -1.92 25.44 -32.08
C ILE A 570 -1.92 26.76 -32.85
N LYS A 571 -1.45 26.71 -34.10
CA LYS A 571 -1.46 27.83 -35.05
C LYS A 571 -2.24 27.42 -36.28
N ASP A 572 -2.87 28.37 -36.96
CA ASP A 572 -3.51 28.09 -38.24
C ASP A 572 -2.50 27.51 -39.24
N GLY A 573 -2.79 26.32 -39.75
CA GLY A 573 -1.89 25.56 -40.63
C GLY A 573 -0.89 24.63 -39.93
N ASP A 574 -0.97 24.45 -38.60
CA ASP A 574 -0.15 23.47 -37.87
C ASP A 574 -0.60 22.03 -38.17
N LYS A 575 0.07 21.41 -39.15
CA LYS A 575 -0.25 20.07 -39.64
C LYS A 575 0.15 18.92 -38.70
N ASP A 576 0.94 19.20 -37.66
CA ASP A 576 1.49 18.15 -36.78
C ASP A 576 0.62 17.90 -35.53
N LYS A 577 -0.52 18.59 -35.42
CA LYS A 577 -1.50 18.47 -34.32
C LYS A 577 -2.96 18.47 -34.81
N VAL A 578 -3.24 17.70 -35.86
CA VAL A 578 -4.59 17.56 -36.42
C VAL A 578 -5.51 16.87 -35.40
N ASP A 579 -6.76 17.32 -35.33
CA ASP A 579 -7.83 16.81 -34.45
C ASP A 579 -7.44 16.69 -32.96
N LEU A 580 -6.65 17.64 -32.44
CA LEU A 580 -6.33 17.74 -31.01
C LEU A 580 -7.59 17.75 -30.14
N LYS A 581 -7.68 16.77 -29.24
CA LYS A 581 -8.75 16.60 -28.26
C LYS A 581 -8.18 16.26 -26.87
N VAL A 582 -8.97 16.53 -25.84
CA VAL A 582 -8.75 16.00 -24.48
C VAL A 582 -9.66 14.79 -24.31
N THR A 583 -9.13 13.67 -23.81
CA THR A 583 -9.91 12.45 -23.54
C THR A 583 -10.54 12.48 -22.14
N THR A 584 -11.42 11.52 -21.84
CA THR A 584 -12.18 11.46 -20.56
C THR A 584 -11.31 11.20 -19.33
N ASP A 585 -10.18 10.52 -19.52
CA ASP A 585 -9.07 10.31 -18.59
C ASP A 585 -8.01 11.44 -18.63
N GLY A 586 -8.24 12.48 -19.44
CA GLY A 586 -7.45 13.71 -19.45
C GLY A 586 -6.16 13.70 -20.26
N ALA A 587 -5.89 12.62 -21.02
CA ALA A 587 -4.82 12.62 -22.00
C ALA A 587 -5.10 13.62 -23.15
N LEU A 588 -4.04 14.07 -23.82
CA LEU A 588 -4.15 14.79 -25.09
C LEU A 588 -3.90 13.83 -26.23
N GLU A 589 -4.80 13.79 -27.21
CA GLU A 589 -4.65 12.98 -28.42
C GLU A 589 -4.70 13.87 -29.66
N TYR A 590 -3.76 13.68 -30.59
CA TYR A 590 -3.69 14.40 -31.88
C TYR A 590 -2.94 13.59 -32.95
N GLN A 591 -3.12 13.93 -34.22
CA GLN A 591 -2.41 13.32 -35.35
C GLN A 591 -1.30 14.23 -35.90
N ARG A 592 -0.17 13.62 -36.29
CA ARG A 592 0.95 14.26 -37.01
C ARG A 592 0.69 14.37 -38.52
N GLU A 593 1.53 15.12 -39.25
CA GLU A 593 1.42 15.22 -40.72
C GLU A 593 1.60 13.86 -41.43
N ASN A 594 2.32 12.91 -40.83
CA ASN A 594 2.48 11.55 -41.34
C ASN A 594 1.31 10.58 -40.99
N GLY A 595 0.28 11.06 -40.29
CA GLY A 595 -0.87 10.26 -39.84
C GLY A 595 -0.64 9.40 -38.59
N ASN A 596 0.52 9.50 -37.94
CA ASN A 596 0.74 8.86 -36.63
C ASN A 596 -0.14 9.54 -35.56
N LEU A 597 -0.68 8.75 -34.64
CA LEU A 597 -1.42 9.24 -33.47
C LEU A 597 -0.44 9.45 -32.31
N VAL A 598 -0.51 10.61 -31.64
CA VAL A 598 0.22 10.88 -30.39
C VAL A 598 -0.77 11.01 -29.25
N ARG A 599 -0.43 10.41 -28.10
CA ARG A 599 -1.19 10.44 -26.84
C ARG A 599 -0.27 10.85 -25.68
N ASP A 600 -0.59 11.95 -25.00
CA ASP A 600 0.14 12.46 -23.82
C ASP A 600 -0.75 12.33 -22.57
N ASP A 601 -0.45 11.37 -21.70
CA ASP A 601 -1.22 11.04 -20.48
C ASP A 601 -0.78 11.85 -19.23
N PHE A 602 -0.12 12.99 -19.44
CA PHE A 602 0.67 13.78 -18.48
C PHE A 602 2.06 13.22 -18.21
N ARG A 603 2.22 11.94 -17.86
CA ARG A 603 3.50 11.40 -17.34
C ARG A 603 4.30 10.60 -18.38
N LYS A 604 3.62 10.14 -19.43
CA LYS A 604 4.14 9.42 -20.60
C LYS A 604 3.52 10.01 -21.87
N VAL A 605 4.33 10.09 -22.92
CA VAL A 605 3.89 10.42 -24.28
C VAL A 605 4.14 9.22 -25.16
N THR A 606 3.08 8.64 -25.71
CA THR A 606 3.15 7.52 -26.67
C THR A 606 2.81 8.04 -28.07
N GLU A 607 3.60 7.64 -29.05
CA GLU A 607 3.29 7.77 -30.47
C GLU A 607 2.98 6.39 -31.05
N TYR A 608 1.92 6.28 -31.84
CA TYR A 608 1.44 5.08 -32.50
C TYR A 608 1.45 5.23 -34.02
N ASP A 609 1.64 4.14 -34.74
CA ASP A 609 1.46 4.10 -36.19
C ASP A 609 -0.03 4.11 -36.60
N GLN A 610 -0.28 4.15 -37.91
CA GLN A 610 -1.63 4.13 -38.50
C GLN A 610 -2.40 2.82 -38.24
N LEU A 611 -1.77 1.80 -37.64
CA LEU A 611 -2.39 0.53 -37.22
C LEU A 611 -2.61 0.48 -35.69
N GLY A 612 -2.27 1.55 -34.96
CA GLY A 612 -2.41 1.62 -33.50
C GLY A 612 -1.27 0.94 -32.71
N ARG A 613 -0.16 0.57 -33.37
CA ARG A 613 1.00 -0.06 -32.71
C ARG A 613 1.93 1.02 -32.16
N PRO A 614 2.47 0.90 -30.93
CA PRO A 614 3.36 1.92 -30.38
C PRO A 614 4.68 2.00 -31.16
N LEU A 615 5.10 3.19 -31.56
CA LEU A 615 6.38 3.48 -32.21
C LEU A 615 7.42 4.02 -31.22
N GLN A 616 7.00 4.93 -30.33
CA GLN A 616 7.86 5.50 -29.30
C GLN A 616 7.03 5.83 -28.07
N LEU A 617 7.56 5.50 -26.89
CA LEU A 617 7.12 6.02 -25.60
C LEU A 617 8.21 6.89 -25.01
N LYS A 618 7.82 7.96 -24.34
CA LYS A 618 8.73 8.89 -23.65
C LYS A 618 8.15 9.30 -22.30
N PHE A 619 8.90 9.06 -21.23
CA PHE A 619 8.52 9.39 -19.86
C PHE A 619 9.10 10.73 -19.38
N GLU A 620 8.60 11.22 -18.25
CA GLU A 620 9.04 12.46 -17.61
C GLU A 620 10.53 12.48 -17.21
N SER A 621 11.12 11.34 -16.81
CA SER A 621 12.57 11.22 -16.55
C SER A 621 13.45 11.44 -17.79
N GLY A 622 12.87 11.54 -18.98
CA GLY A 622 13.57 11.51 -20.26
C GLY A 622 13.81 10.11 -20.80
N ALA A 623 13.46 9.06 -20.05
CA ALA A 623 13.47 7.68 -20.51
C ALA A 623 12.53 7.45 -21.71
N LYS A 624 12.90 6.54 -22.61
CA LYS A 624 12.17 6.21 -23.85
C LYS A 624 12.25 4.73 -24.18
N ARG A 625 11.15 4.18 -24.69
CA ARG A 625 11.10 2.87 -25.35
C ARG A 625 10.71 3.09 -26.81
N GLU A 626 11.54 2.65 -27.73
CA GLU A 626 11.37 2.84 -29.17
C GLU A 626 11.18 1.47 -29.85
N PHE A 627 10.24 1.38 -30.80
CA PHE A 627 9.90 0.15 -31.50
C PHE A 627 10.09 0.32 -33.01
N THR A 628 10.72 -0.67 -33.65
CA THR A 628 10.83 -0.74 -35.12
C THR A 628 10.05 -1.94 -35.65
N TYR A 629 9.27 -1.75 -36.71
CA TYR A 629 8.49 -2.79 -37.37
C TYR A 629 8.89 -2.92 -38.86
N ASP A 630 8.72 -4.12 -39.42
CA ASP A 630 8.74 -4.38 -40.86
C ASP A 630 7.47 -5.16 -41.22
N GLY A 631 6.63 -4.56 -42.07
CA GLY A 631 5.24 -4.98 -42.26
C GLY A 631 4.51 -5.12 -40.92
N GLU A 632 4.00 -6.32 -40.65
CA GLU A 632 3.30 -6.67 -39.41
C GLU A 632 4.25 -7.06 -38.25
N ARG A 633 5.53 -7.36 -38.52
CA ARG A 633 6.46 -7.93 -37.55
C ARG A 633 7.23 -6.86 -36.77
N LEU A 634 7.35 -7.04 -35.45
CA LEU A 634 8.33 -6.32 -34.62
C LEU A 634 9.75 -6.76 -35.00
N GLN A 635 10.66 -5.80 -35.15
CA GLN A 635 12.07 -6.00 -35.55
C GLN A 635 13.07 -5.57 -34.48
N SER A 636 12.78 -4.52 -33.71
CA SER A 636 13.60 -4.14 -32.55
C SER A 636 12.82 -3.39 -31.48
N ILE A 637 13.34 -3.46 -30.25
CA ILE A 637 12.96 -2.63 -29.12
C ILE A 637 14.23 -1.91 -28.65
N LYS A 638 14.17 -0.61 -28.40
CA LYS A 638 15.29 0.17 -27.86
C LYS A 638 14.86 0.97 -26.65
N ASP A 639 15.32 0.54 -25.49
CA ASP A 639 15.18 1.24 -24.22
C ASP A 639 16.34 2.25 -24.08
N THR A 640 16.06 3.52 -23.80
CA THR A 640 17.04 4.61 -23.65
C THR A 640 16.69 5.48 -22.45
N PHE A 641 17.63 5.74 -21.54
CA PHE A 641 17.35 6.41 -20.26
C PHE A 641 18.65 6.92 -19.63
N THR A 642 18.52 7.80 -18.63
CA THR A 642 19.65 8.28 -17.80
C THR A 642 19.35 7.94 -16.35
N ALA A 643 20.31 7.33 -15.65
CA ALA A 643 20.16 6.93 -14.25
C ALA A 643 20.83 7.97 -13.33
N GLY A 644 20.03 8.79 -12.65
CA GLY A 644 20.53 9.89 -11.82
C GLY A 644 21.36 10.92 -12.61
N GLU A 645 22.50 11.36 -12.06
CA GLU A 645 23.47 12.24 -12.74
C GLU A 645 24.43 11.47 -13.68
N GLY A 646 24.07 10.25 -14.09
CA GLY A 646 24.89 9.39 -14.93
C GLY A 646 24.93 9.78 -16.42
N ALA A 647 25.68 9.01 -17.20
CA ALA A 647 25.58 9.04 -18.66
C ALA A 647 24.28 8.36 -19.14
N GLU A 648 23.80 8.75 -20.33
CA GLU A 648 22.72 8.03 -21.02
C GLU A 648 23.16 6.58 -21.30
N LYS A 649 22.26 5.63 -21.08
CA LYS A 649 22.43 4.20 -21.39
C LYS A 649 21.34 3.74 -22.35
N GLN A 650 21.65 2.72 -23.14
CA GLN A 650 20.77 2.21 -24.19
C GLN A 650 20.80 0.67 -24.22
N ARG A 651 19.64 0.05 -24.06
CA ARG A 651 19.42 -1.40 -24.11
C ARG A 651 18.58 -1.73 -25.34
N THR A 652 19.22 -2.30 -26.36
CA THR A 652 18.57 -2.65 -27.64
C THR A 652 18.35 -4.16 -27.73
N LEU A 653 17.14 -4.57 -28.10
CA LEU A 653 16.74 -5.93 -28.45
C LEU A 653 16.50 -5.99 -29.95
N THR A 654 17.19 -6.87 -30.68
CA THR A 654 17.11 -6.97 -32.16
C THR A 654 16.72 -8.36 -32.61
N ARG A 655 15.73 -8.48 -33.51
CA ARG A 655 15.20 -9.74 -34.04
C ARG A 655 16.27 -10.54 -34.80
N LYS A 656 16.31 -11.85 -34.58
CA LYS A 656 17.25 -12.81 -35.17
C LYS A 656 16.65 -13.43 -36.43
N GLY A 657 16.69 -12.67 -37.53
CA GLY A 657 16.12 -13.08 -38.83
C GLY A 657 14.61 -13.26 -38.76
N ASP A 658 14.09 -14.30 -39.41
CA ASP A 658 12.64 -14.61 -39.40
C ASP A 658 12.10 -15.06 -38.03
N SER A 659 12.95 -15.52 -37.11
CA SER A 659 12.51 -16.05 -35.80
C SER A 659 12.03 -14.96 -34.85
N ASP A 660 11.16 -15.32 -33.90
CA ASP A 660 10.72 -14.42 -32.81
C ASP A 660 11.73 -14.31 -31.66
N VAL A 661 12.97 -14.76 -31.88
CA VAL A 661 14.11 -14.59 -30.97
C VAL A 661 14.73 -13.20 -31.18
N PHE A 662 14.97 -12.47 -30.11
CA PHE A 662 15.63 -11.17 -30.08
C PHE A 662 16.90 -11.26 -29.23
N ILE A 663 17.98 -10.63 -29.70
CA ILE A 663 19.27 -10.57 -28.99
C ILE A 663 19.37 -9.22 -28.26
N ILE A 664 19.66 -9.26 -26.96
CA ILE A 664 19.92 -8.06 -26.13
C ILE A 664 21.37 -7.62 -26.32
N GLY A 665 21.59 -6.44 -26.92
CA GLY A 665 22.93 -5.96 -27.29
C GLY A 665 23.90 -5.68 -26.12
N GLU A 666 23.40 -5.48 -24.90
CA GLU A 666 24.25 -5.22 -23.72
C GLU A 666 24.97 -6.48 -23.21
N ASN A 667 24.42 -7.67 -23.43
CA ASN A 667 24.89 -8.92 -22.81
C ASN A 667 24.78 -10.17 -23.70
N ASN A 668 24.39 -10.00 -24.98
CA ASN A 668 24.16 -11.07 -25.97
C ASN A 668 23.19 -12.18 -25.53
N LYS A 669 22.35 -11.97 -24.51
CA LYS A 669 21.26 -12.90 -24.19
C LYS A 669 20.24 -12.92 -25.32
N GLU A 670 19.58 -14.07 -25.47
CA GLU A 670 18.40 -14.22 -26.32
C GLU A 670 17.13 -14.14 -25.45
N ARG A 671 16.10 -13.45 -25.94
CA ARG A 671 14.72 -13.50 -25.41
C ARG A 671 13.79 -13.81 -26.57
N ILE A 672 12.78 -14.65 -26.36
CA ILE A 672 11.66 -14.77 -27.32
C ILE A 672 10.62 -13.73 -26.94
N ILE A 673 10.16 -12.92 -27.90
CA ILE A 673 9.11 -11.92 -27.67
C ILE A 673 7.78 -12.48 -28.18
N GLU A 674 6.79 -12.53 -27.30
CA GLU A 674 5.51 -13.20 -27.55
C GLU A 674 4.47 -12.20 -28.06
N GLY A 675 4.36 -12.09 -29.39
CA GLY A 675 3.41 -11.23 -30.07
C GLY A 675 3.93 -9.82 -30.35
N LEU A 676 3.02 -8.84 -30.35
CA LEU A 676 3.34 -7.41 -30.48
C LEU A 676 3.22 -6.72 -29.11
N PRO A 677 3.92 -5.60 -28.88
CA PRO A 677 3.69 -4.76 -27.71
C PRO A 677 2.24 -4.23 -27.68
N ASP A 678 1.71 -4.04 -26.47
CA ASP A 678 0.36 -3.48 -26.29
C ASP A 678 0.34 -1.94 -26.41
N ALA A 679 -0.85 -1.35 -26.24
CA ALA A 679 -1.02 0.10 -26.35
C ALA A 679 -0.27 0.90 -25.26
N GLU A 680 0.14 0.26 -24.16
CA GLU A 680 0.90 0.90 -23.08
C GLU A 680 2.41 0.82 -23.28
N GLY A 681 2.89 0.01 -24.25
CA GLY A 681 4.31 -0.22 -24.53
C GLY A 681 4.91 -1.40 -23.76
N ASP A 682 4.05 -2.23 -23.16
CA ASP A 682 4.41 -3.44 -22.44
C ASP A 682 4.48 -4.62 -23.44
N TYR A 683 5.39 -5.57 -23.20
CA TYR A 683 5.51 -6.76 -24.06
C TYR A 683 5.80 -8.03 -23.24
N GLN A 684 5.30 -9.16 -23.73
CA GLN A 684 5.54 -10.47 -23.12
C GLN A 684 6.81 -11.12 -23.69
N TYR A 685 7.58 -11.81 -22.85
CA TYR A 685 8.82 -12.47 -23.24
C TYR A 685 9.14 -13.75 -22.44
N LYS A 686 9.93 -14.61 -23.07
CA LYS A 686 10.56 -15.81 -22.48
C LYS A 686 12.08 -15.71 -22.56
N ASN A 687 12.77 -16.25 -21.56
CA ASN A 687 14.23 -16.16 -21.48
C ASN A 687 14.94 -17.23 -22.33
N LYS A 688 14.25 -18.33 -22.71
CA LYS A 688 14.79 -19.45 -23.51
C LYS A 688 13.69 -20.09 -24.37
N ALA A 689 14.05 -20.94 -25.33
CA ALA A 689 13.09 -21.64 -26.18
C ALA A 689 12.30 -22.73 -25.45
N GLU A 690 12.90 -23.33 -24.42
CA GLU A 690 12.32 -24.35 -23.55
C GLU A 690 11.54 -23.77 -22.36
N ASP A 691 11.55 -22.45 -22.21
CA ASP A 691 10.95 -21.73 -21.09
C ASP A 691 9.42 -21.65 -21.23
N GLN A 692 8.70 -22.23 -20.26
CA GLN A 692 7.24 -22.18 -20.24
C GLN A 692 6.71 -20.92 -19.53
N VAL A 693 7.55 -20.17 -18.81
CA VAL A 693 7.15 -18.98 -18.05
C VAL A 693 7.19 -17.75 -18.96
N SER A 694 6.02 -17.20 -19.27
CA SER A 694 5.92 -15.87 -19.90
C SER A 694 6.10 -14.78 -18.84
N ARG A 695 6.84 -13.71 -19.15
CA ARG A 695 7.10 -12.55 -18.28
C ARG A 695 6.76 -11.26 -19.02
N THR A 696 6.24 -10.25 -18.32
CA THR A 696 5.97 -8.93 -18.90
C THR A 696 7.13 -7.98 -18.63
N SER A 697 7.69 -7.34 -19.67
CA SER A 697 8.59 -6.19 -19.52
C SER A 697 7.76 -4.91 -19.59
N ARG A 698 7.47 -4.29 -18.44
CA ARG A 698 6.57 -3.14 -18.42
C ARG A 698 7.28 -1.88 -18.89
N SER A 699 6.58 -1.06 -19.67
CA SER A 699 7.04 0.26 -20.08
C SER A 699 7.40 1.13 -18.86
N GLY A 700 6.57 1.09 -17.81
CA GLY A 700 6.79 1.80 -16.55
C GLY A 700 8.02 1.34 -15.75
N ASP A 701 8.56 0.15 -16.02
CA ASP A 701 9.81 -0.30 -15.40
C ASP A 701 11.01 0.54 -15.88
N LEU A 702 10.93 1.13 -17.06
CA LEU A 702 11.95 2.03 -17.59
C LEU A 702 12.06 3.35 -16.80
N GLU A 703 10.92 3.89 -16.36
CA GLU A 703 10.87 5.07 -15.47
C GLU A 703 11.46 4.73 -14.09
N ARG A 704 11.20 3.52 -13.57
CA ARG A 704 11.83 3.01 -12.33
C ARG A 704 13.34 2.84 -12.51
N ILE A 705 13.83 2.35 -13.66
CA ILE A 705 15.27 2.25 -13.96
C ILE A 705 15.92 3.65 -14.03
N ALA A 706 15.29 4.63 -14.68
CA ALA A 706 15.81 6.00 -14.78
C ALA A 706 15.91 6.71 -13.42
N ARG A 707 14.95 6.46 -12.53
CA ARG A 707 14.98 6.90 -11.11
C ARG A 707 16.01 6.15 -10.26
N GLY A 708 16.66 5.12 -10.79
CA GLY A 708 17.55 4.24 -10.03
C GLY A 708 16.81 3.36 -9.03
N GLU A 709 15.50 3.16 -9.19
CA GLU A 709 14.67 2.26 -8.38
C GLU A 709 14.91 0.81 -8.80
N LEU A 710 14.92 0.51 -10.10
CA LEU A 710 15.21 -0.80 -10.70
C LEU A 710 16.63 -0.91 -11.31
N SER A 711 17.00 -2.12 -11.74
CA SER A 711 18.22 -2.47 -12.45
C SER A 711 17.95 -2.70 -13.94
N LEU A 712 19.00 -2.66 -14.78
CA LEU A 712 18.94 -2.96 -16.22
C LEU A 712 18.98 -4.45 -16.55
N SER A 713 19.67 -5.20 -15.70
CA SER A 713 20.10 -6.57 -16.00
C SER A 713 19.05 -7.62 -15.65
N SER A 714 17.92 -7.19 -15.06
CA SER A 714 16.72 -8.00 -14.82
C SER A 714 15.51 -7.08 -14.66
N ASP A 715 14.45 -7.28 -15.46
CA ASP A 715 13.23 -6.44 -15.41
C ASP A 715 12.29 -6.83 -14.23
N SER A 716 12.50 -8.00 -13.63
CA SER A 716 11.66 -8.56 -12.56
C SER A 716 12.47 -9.39 -11.55
N LEU A 717 11.92 -9.62 -10.35
CA LEU A 717 12.55 -10.46 -9.34
C LEU A 717 12.81 -11.90 -9.83
N GLN A 718 11.88 -12.45 -10.61
CA GLN A 718 12.00 -13.78 -11.21
C GLN A 718 13.16 -13.87 -12.22
N GLU A 719 13.40 -12.83 -13.03
CA GLU A 719 14.57 -12.80 -13.92
C GLU A 719 15.88 -12.67 -13.13
N ALA A 720 15.92 -11.84 -12.09
CA ALA A 720 17.11 -11.66 -11.24
C ALA A 720 17.50 -12.97 -10.52
N LYS A 721 16.50 -13.75 -10.10
CA LYS A 721 16.65 -15.09 -9.54
C LYS A 721 17.21 -16.09 -10.57
N GLU A 722 16.64 -16.15 -11.76
CA GLU A 722 17.09 -17.03 -12.84
C GLU A 722 18.52 -16.71 -13.31
N ASP A 723 18.88 -15.43 -13.39
CA ASP A 723 20.22 -14.97 -13.72
C ASP A 723 21.24 -15.32 -12.64
N LEU A 724 20.89 -15.12 -11.36
CA LEU A 724 21.72 -15.51 -10.22
C LEU A 724 21.98 -17.03 -10.22
N LEU A 725 20.94 -17.84 -10.39
CA LEU A 725 21.08 -19.31 -10.45
C LEU A 725 21.85 -19.77 -11.69
N THR A 726 21.73 -19.07 -12.82
CA THR A 726 22.50 -19.35 -14.04
C THR A 726 24.00 -19.03 -13.84
N ALA A 727 24.33 -17.88 -13.25
CA ALA A 727 25.71 -17.51 -12.93
C ALA A 727 26.32 -18.47 -11.88
N ALA A 728 25.56 -18.82 -10.84
CA ALA A 728 25.97 -19.80 -9.84
C ALA A 728 26.24 -21.19 -10.45
N LYS A 729 25.44 -21.62 -11.43
CA LYS A 729 25.67 -22.87 -12.16
C LYS A 729 26.98 -22.85 -12.97
N ALA A 730 27.28 -21.74 -13.65
CA ALA A 730 28.55 -21.56 -14.36
C ALA A 730 29.75 -21.61 -13.40
N GLN A 731 29.62 -20.99 -12.23
CA GLN A 731 30.58 -21.05 -11.12
C GLN A 731 30.63 -22.40 -10.37
N ASN A 732 29.92 -23.45 -10.85
CA ASN A 732 29.83 -24.78 -10.25
C ASN A 732 29.35 -24.78 -8.78
N MET A 733 28.48 -23.84 -8.41
CA MET A 733 27.93 -23.69 -7.06
C MET A 733 26.65 -24.53 -6.85
N ASN A 734 26.27 -24.72 -5.57
CA ASN A 734 25.07 -25.46 -5.20
C ASN A 734 23.80 -24.61 -5.47
N THR A 735 23.26 -24.71 -6.68
CA THR A 735 22.07 -23.96 -7.10
C THR A 735 20.82 -24.24 -6.27
N GLU A 736 20.61 -25.46 -5.75
CA GLU A 736 19.49 -25.78 -4.86
C GLU A 736 19.59 -25.02 -3.52
N ARG A 737 20.82 -24.91 -2.98
CA ARG A 737 21.09 -24.14 -1.76
C ARG A 737 20.86 -22.64 -1.95
N LEU A 738 21.25 -22.09 -3.11
CA LEU A 738 20.99 -20.69 -3.44
C LEU A 738 19.50 -20.41 -3.69
N ASP A 739 18.79 -21.27 -4.41
CA ASP A 739 17.35 -21.12 -4.66
C ASP A 739 16.55 -21.08 -3.34
N ARG A 740 16.89 -21.98 -2.40
CA ARG A 740 16.37 -21.95 -1.04
C ARG A 740 16.65 -20.61 -0.33
N PHE A 741 17.86 -20.07 -0.42
CA PHE A 741 18.19 -18.78 0.21
C PHE A 741 17.46 -17.59 -0.44
N VAL A 742 17.19 -17.64 -1.76
CA VAL A 742 16.30 -16.67 -2.42
C VAL A 742 14.87 -16.83 -1.88
N GLY A 743 14.38 -18.06 -1.69
CA GLY A 743 13.06 -18.32 -1.09
C GLY A 743 12.94 -17.83 0.36
N ASP A 744 13.99 -17.96 1.18
CA ASP A 744 14.05 -17.38 2.53
C ASP A 744 13.99 -15.84 2.47
N LEU A 745 14.73 -15.22 1.54
CA LEU A 745 14.72 -13.78 1.30
C LEU A 745 13.32 -13.29 0.86
N GLU A 746 12.72 -13.90 -0.16
CA GLU A 746 11.38 -13.57 -0.67
C GLU A 746 10.34 -13.59 0.46
N LYS A 747 10.34 -14.68 1.25
CA LYS A 747 9.44 -14.90 2.38
C LYS A 747 9.63 -13.88 3.51
N ASN A 748 10.87 -13.56 3.86
CA ASN A 748 11.16 -12.69 4.99
C ASN A 748 11.10 -11.20 4.63
N ALA A 749 11.45 -10.82 3.40
CA ALA A 749 11.26 -9.48 2.85
C ALA A 749 9.79 -9.00 2.96
N ALA A 750 8.85 -9.90 2.63
CA ALA A 750 7.41 -9.65 2.78
C ALA A 750 7.01 -9.41 4.25
N LYS A 751 7.65 -10.07 5.23
CA LYS A 751 7.42 -9.81 6.66
C LYS A 751 7.89 -8.40 7.07
N TRP A 752 8.97 -7.89 6.47
CA TRP A 752 9.62 -6.64 6.89
C TRP A 752 9.21 -5.41 6.09
N GLY A 753 8.43 -5.57 5.02
CA GLY A 753 8.01 -4.48 4.13
C GLY A 753 9.10 -4.03 3.15
N VAL A 754 10.05 -4.91 2.83
CA VAL A 754 11.07 -4.64 1.80
C VAL A 754 10.42 -4.74 0.42
N LYS A 755 10.68 -3.78 -0.46
CA LYS A 755 10.08 -3.73 -1.79
C LYS A 755 10.77 -4.67 -2.79
N GLU A 756 10.05 -5.05 -3.84
CA GLU A 756 10.57 -5.93 -4.91
C GLU A 756 11.83 -5.36 -5.58
N GLU A 757 11.93 -4.05 -5.83
CA GLU A 757 13.09 -3.47 -6.54
C GLU A 757 14.38 -3.57 -5.71
N THR A 758 14.23 -3.47 -4.38
CA THR A 758 15.31 -3.70 -3.40
C THR A 758 15.80 -5.15 -3.48
N LEU A 759 14.90 -6.13 -3.71
CA LEU A 759 15.27 -7.53 -3.89
C LEU A 759 15.94 -7.78 -5.24
N VAL A 760 15.40 -7.23 -6.34
CA VAL A 760 16.02 -7.28 -7.69
C VAL A 760 17.47 -6.82 -7.64
N LYS A 761 17.71 -5.62 -7.07
CA LYS A 761 19.07 -5.09 -6.86
C LYS A 761 19.94 -6.00 -6.03
N SER A 762 19.40 -6.61 -4.97
CA SER A 762 20.15 -7.51 -4.10
C SER A 762 20.65 -8.75 -4.84
N LEU A 763 19.77 -9.38 -5.62
CA LEU A 763 20.13 -10.55 -6.43
C LEU A 763 21.10 -10.17 -7.56
N ASP A 764 20.90 -9.04 -8.24
CA ASP A 764 21.84 -8.53 -9.26
C ASP A 764 23.21 -8.21 -8.67
N ASN A 765 23.27 -7.65 -7.46
CA ASN A 765 24.53 -7.35 -6.77
C ASN A 765 25.32 -8.63 -6.43
N ILE A 766 24.62 -9.68 -5.99
CA ILE A 766 25.20 -10.99 -5.67
C ILE A 766 25.63 -11.70 -6.96
N ARG A 767 24.79 -11.70 -8.00
CA ARG A 767 25.09 -12.21 -9.33
C ARG A 767 26.31 -11.52 -9.95
N ALA A 768 26.46 -10.22 -9.78
CA ALA A 768 27.62 -9.46 -10.28
C ALA A 768 28.95 -9.89 -9.63
N LEU A 769 28.94 -10.50 -8.44
CA LEU A 769 30.14 -11.15 -7.89
C LEU A 769 30.49 -12.42 -8.67
N LEU A 770 29.50 -13.14 -9.21
CA LEU A 770 29.63 -14.46 -9.86
C LEU A 770 29.99 -14.41 -11.36
N ASP A 771 30.14 -13.23 -11.94
CA ASP A 771 30.63 -13.07 -13.32
C ASP A 771 32.06 -13.64 -13.44
N GLU A 772 32.30 -14.44 -14.49
CA GLU A 772 33.59 -15.08 -14.76
C GLU A 772 34.70 -14.06 -15.07
N ASN A 773 34.34 -12.88 -15.58
CA ASN A 773 35.25 -11.82 -15.99
C ASN A 773 35.59 -10.84 -14.85
N VAL A 774 34.96 -11.00 -13.67
CA VAL A 774 35.21 -10.14 -12.52
C VAL A 774 36.49 -10.56 -11.78
N GLU A 775 37.55 -9.80 -12.04
CA GLU A 775 38.76 -9.79 -11.21
C GLU A 775 38.50 -9.05 -9.88
N SER A 776 39.20 -9.46 -8.82
CA SER A 776 39.17 -8.78 -7.52
C SER A 776 40.59 -8.38 -7.08
N PRO A 777 40.78 -7.17 -6.56
CA PRO A 777 42.06 -6.75 -5.99
C PRO A 777 42.33 -7.32 -4.58
N LEU A 778 41.44 -8.18 -4.04
CA LEU A 778 41.45 -8.67 -2.66
C LEU A 778 41.22 -10.18 -2.52
N TYR A 779 40.28 -10.75 -3.28
CA TYR A 779 39.74 -12.09 -3.06
C TYR A 779 39.99 -13.01 -4.27
N SER A 780 40.21 -14.29 -4.02
CA SER A 780 40.23 -15.31 -5.09
C SER A 780 38.82 -15.58 -5.64
N ARG A 781 38.74 -16.18 -6.84
CA ARG A 781 37.48 -16.64 -7.45
C ARG A 781 36.64 -17.53 -6.51
N LYS A 782 37.29 -18.33 -5.65
CA LYS A 782 36.63 -19.13 -4.62
C LYS A 782 36.02 -18.27 -3.52
N GLU A 783 36.78 -17.30 -2.99
CA GLU A 783 36.31 -16.41 -1.93
C GLU A 783 35.20 -15.47 -2.43
N LEU A 784 35.24 -15.03 -3.70
CA LEU A 784 34.13 -14.30 -4.33
C LEU A 784 32.84 -15.15 -4.41
N ASN A 785 32.94 -16.45 -4.71
CA ASN A 785 31.79 -17.35 -4.70
C ASN A 785 31.26 -17.57 -3.28
N GLN A 786 32.15 -17.65 -2.27
CA GLN A 786 31.76 -17.71 -0.85
C GLN A 786 31.13 -16.40 -0.35
N LEU A 787 31.61 -15.24 -0.81
CA LEU A 787 31.03 -13.92 -0.53
C LEU A 787 29.62 -13.82 -1.11
N ALA A 788 29.42 -14.17 -2.39
CA ALA A 788 28.10 -14.17 -3.01
C ALA A 788 27.10 -15.06 -2.24
N GLU A 789 27.51 -16.26 -1.86
CA GLU A 789 26.65 -17.22 -1.16
C GLU A 789 26.35 -16.83 0.29
N THR A 790 27.35 -16.35 1.04
CA THR A 790 27.15 -15.86 2.42
C THR A 790 26.39 -14.53 2.45
N ALA A 791 26.56 -13.66 1.46
CA ALA A 791 25.77 -12.44 1.34
C ALA A 791 24.29 -12.74 1.09
N LEU A 792 23.99 -13.70 0.21
CA LEU A 792 22.62 -14.18 -0.04
C LEU A 792 21.99 -14.80 1.22
N HIS A 793 22.75 -15.64 1.93
CA HIS A 793 22.32 -16.24 3.20
C HIS A 793 22.05 -15.18 4.27
N ASN A 794 22.94 -14.19 4.44
CA ASN A 794 22.79 -13.11 5.42
C ASN A 794 21.53 -12.25 5.18
N ILE A 795 21.22 -11.88 3.93
CA ILE A 795 19.99 -11.12 3.64
C ILE A 795 18.71 -11.97 3.74
N GLY A 796 18.79 -13.26 3.42
CA GLY A 796 17.66 -14.18 3.60
C GLY A 796 17.39 -14.52 5.07
N ASN A 797 18.44 -14.62 5.88
CA ASN A 797 18.38 -15.06 7.29
C ASN A 797 19.22 -14.14 8.22
N PRO A 798 18.88 -12.84 8.40
CA PRO A 798 19.70 -11.90 9.19
C PRO A 798 19.87 -12.28 10.66
N MET A 799 18.98 -13.10 11.23
CA MET A 799 19.12 -13.65 12.60
C MET A 799 20.21 -14.73 12.73
N GLN A 800 20.89 -15.08 11.64
CA GLN A 800 22.04 -15.99 11.62
C GLN A 800 23.36 -15.25 11.30
N ILE A 801 23.33 -13.91 11.30
CA ILE A 801 24.52 -13.06 11.27
C ILE A 801 25.07 -13.02 12.70
N ASP A 802 26.30 -13.50 12.88
CA ASP A 802 27.01 -13.57 14.16
C ASP A 802 28.34 -12.78 14.06
N GLN A 803 28.79 -12.21 15.16
CA GLN A 803 30.04 -11.42 15.17
C GLN A 803 31.29 -12.30 15.25
N GLY A 804 31.13 -13.60 15.52
CA GLY A 804 32.21 -14.57 15.76
C GLY A 804 32.99 -14.27 17.03
N ALA A 805 34.23 -14.75 17.12
CA ALA A 805 35.17 -14.46 18.20
C ALA A 805 35.69 -13.00 18.25
N HIS A 806 35.01 -12.06 17.57
CA HIS A 806 35.51 -10.71 17.27
C HIS A 806 34.70 -9.64 18.02
N PRO A 807 35.31 -8.57 18.55
CA PRO A 807 34.61 -7.58 19.37
C PRO A 807 33.86 -6.52 18.52
N THR A 808 32.94 -6.96 17.65
CA THR A 808 32.31 -6.14 16.60
C THR A 808 30.78 -5.96 16.70
N CYS A 809 30.09 -6.61 17.64
CA CYS A 809 28.65 -6.48 18.01
C CYS A 809 27.93 -5.18 17.58
N ASN A 810 28.42 -4.04 18.05
CA ASN A 810 27.97 -2.69 17.73
C ASN A 810 27.68 -2.47 16.22
N ILE A 811 28.54 -3.00 15.35
CA ILE A 811 28.41 -2.94 13.89
C ILE A 811 27.69 -4.16 13.33
N THR A 812 27.76 -5.33 13.98
CA THR A 812 26.91 -6.50 13.66
C THR A 812 25.42 -6.15 13.77
N THR A 813 25.03 -5.32 14.73
CA THR A 813 23.67 -4.75 14.85
C THR A 813 23.29 -3.87 13.64
N VAL A 814 24.23 -3.06 13.13
CA VAL A 814 24.04 -2.24 11.92
C VAL A 814 23.97 -3.12 10.67
N GLU A 815 24.80 -4.17 10.60
CA GLU A 815 24.79 -5.18 9.54
C GLU A 815 23.43 -5.89 9.47
N ILE A 816 22.92 -6.37 10.61
CA ILE A 816 21.62 -7.04 10.72
C ILE A 816 20.49 -6.12 10.29
N TYR A 817 20.46 -4.87 10.76
CA TYR A 817 19.45 -3.89 10.33
C TYR A 817 19.51 -3.66 8.80
N THR A 818 20.71 -3.50 8.25
CA THR A 818 20.95 -3.30 6.81
C THR A 818 20.49 -4.52 6.02
N ALA A 819 20.90 -5.73 6.37
CA ALA A 819 20.48 -6.96 5.72
C ALA A 819 18.94 -7.17 5.77
N THR A 820 18.30 -6.73 6.85
CA THR A 820 16.84 -6.88 7.06
C THR A 820 15.99 -5.85 6.31
N LYS A 821 16.47 -4.60 6.16
CA LYS A 821 15.66 -3.47 5.62
C LYS A 821 16.18 -2.87 4.33
N HIS A 822 17.48 -3.02 4.06
CA HIS A 822 18.19 -2.46 2.92
C HIS A 822 19.18 -3.49 2.34
N PRO A 823 18.71 -4.70 1.95
CA PRO A 823 19.60 -5.74 1.43
C PRO A 823 20.30 -5.32 0.13
N ASP A 824 19.77 -4.31 -0.58
CA ASP A 824 20.45 -3.69 -1.72
C ASP A 824 21.70 -2.91 -1.28
N ALA A 825 21.63 -2.12 -0.22
CA ALA A 825 22.78 -1.42 0.37
C ALA A 825 23.82 -2.41 0.95
N TYR A 826 23.35 -3.46 1.64
CA TYR A 826 24.21 -4.54 2.16
C TYR A 826 24.99 -5.22 1.02
N THR A 827 24.30 -5.69 -0.01
CA THR A 827 24.93 -6.39 -1.15
C THR A 827 25.74 -5.47 -2.04
N GLN A 828 25.38 -4.19 -2.16
CA GLN A 828 26.17 -3.17 -2.87
C GLN A 828 27.51 -2.93 -2.16
N LEU A 829 27.52 -2.86 -0.82
CA LEU A 829 28.74 -2.76 -0.02
C LEU A 829 29.65 -3.98 -0.22
N VAL A 830 29.10 -5.20 -0.12
CA VAL A 830 29.84 -6.45 -0.39
C VAL A 830 30.44 -6.44 -1.79
N LYS A 831 29.64 -6.15 -2.82
CA LYS A 831 30.07 -6.08 -4.22
C LYS A 831 31.17 -5.05 -4.44
N ASP A 832 31.00 -3.82 -3.97
CA ASP A 832 31.95 -2.74 -4.25
C ASP A 832 33.29 -2.95 -3.55
N VAL A 833 33.29 -3.37 -2.28
CA VAL A 833 34.55 -3.69 -1.59
C VAL A 833 35.22 -4.91 -2.24
N ALA A 834 34.48 -5.97 -2.55
CA ALA A 834 35.06 -7.17 -3.15
C ALA A 834 35.63 -6.93 -4.56
N THR A 835 34.97 -6.12 -5.41
CA THR A 835 35.40 -5.89 -6.80
C THR A 835 36.35 -4.71 -6.98
N LYS A 836 36.21 -3.64 -6.17
CA LYS A 836 36.97 -2.38 -6.33
C LYS A 836 37.97 -2.13 -5.19
N GLY A 837 37.91 -2.90 -4.10
CA GLY A 837 38.63 -2.60 -2.86
C GLY A 837 38.18 -1.31 -2.17
N SER A 838 37.01 -0.77 -2.54
CA SER A 838 36.49 0.50 -2.03
C SER A 838 35.00 0.65 -2.28
N TRP A 839 34.31 1.34 -1.37
CA TRP A 839 32.88 1.66 -1.47
C TRP A 839 32.66 3.16 -1.28
N THR A 840 31.43 3.64 -1.48
CA THR A 840 31.07 5.05 -1.29
C THR A 840 29.94 5.17 -0.27
N THR A 841 30.09 6.05 0.72
CA THR A 841 29.07 6.29 1.75
C THR A 841 27.82 6.95 1.16
N ALA A 842 26.72 6.92 1.91
CA ALA A 842 25.48 7.64 1.56
C ALA A 842 25.65 9.18 1.48
N ALA A 843 26.80 9.71 1.93
CA ALA A 843 27.21 11.11 1.82
C ALA A 843 28.19 11.38 0.65
N GLY A 844 28.55 10.38 -0.15
CA GLY A 844 29.50 10.50 -1.27
C GLY A 844 30.97 10.33 -0.89
N GLU A 845 31.28 9.90 0.33
CA GLU A 845 32.67 9.74 0.81
C GLU A 845 33.23 8.39 0.34
N VAL A 846 34.34 8.37 -0.41
CA VAL A 846 34.96 7.13 -0.89
C VAL A 846 35.80 6.47 0.21
N CYS A 847 35.36 5.33 0.70
CA CYS A 847 35.99 4.59 1.80
C CYS A 847 36.80 3.39 1.28
N LYS A 848 38.04 3.26 1.78
CA LYS A 848 39.01 2.24 1.36
C LYS A 848 39.49 1.42 2.57
N PRO A 849 38.84 0.29 2.88
CA PRO A 849 39.30 -0.59 3.97
C PRO A 849 40.72 -1.13 3.69
N PRO A 850 41.57 -1.31 4.73
CA PRO A 850 42.90 -1.88 4.58
C PRO A 850 42.86 -3.31 4.03
N LYS A 851 43.86 -3.70 3.23
CA LYS A 851 43.95 -5.09 2.72
C LYS A 851 44.15 -6.11 3.85
N GLU A 852 44.72 -5.70 4.98
CA GLU A 852 44.87 -6.51 6.18
C GLU A 852 43.56 -6.65 6.98
N ALA A 853 42.57 -5.77 6.78
CA ALA A 853 41.27 -5.82 7.46
C ALA A 853 40.27 -6.80 6.82
N LEU A 854 40.59 -7.31 5.62
CA LEU A 854 39.69 -8.08 4.76
C LEU A 854 40.24 -9.48 4.42
N ARG A 855 41.05 -10.04 5.33
CA ARG A 855 41.62 -11.39 5.21
C ARG A 855 40.82 -12.35 6.08
N PRO A 856 40.30 -13.47 5.54
CA PRO A 856 39.60 -14.48 6.36
C PRO A 856 40.40 -14.89 7.59
N GLY A 857 39.81 -14.65 8.76
CA GLY A 857 40.27 -15.09 10.07
C GLY A 857 39.94 -16.56 10.31
N ASP A 858 40.19 -17.05 11.51
CA ASP A 858 39.99 -18.47 11.85
C ASP A 858 38.50 -18.84 11.85
N ASP A 859 37.61 -17.91 12.22
CA ASP A 859 36.16 -18.06 12.14
C ASP A 859 35.68 -18.18 10.68
N GLU A 860 36.08 -17.26 9.79
CA GLU A 860 35.62 -17.26 8.39
C GLU A 860 36.23 -18.42 7.59
N LYS A 861 37.36 -18.97 8.03
CA LYS A 861 37.94 -20.22 7.51
C LYS A 861 37.20 -21.47 8.02
N ALA A 862 36.62 -21.42 9.23
CA ALA A 862 35.88 -22.52 9.85
C ALA A 862 34.37 -22.53 9.52
N TYR A 863 33.81 -21.39 9.09
CA TYR A 863 32.39 -21.22 8.81
C TYR A 863 31.86 -22.20 7.76
N ASN A 864 30.75 -22.87 8.08
CA ASN A 864 30.13 -23.88 7.23
C ASN A 864 28.73 -23.44 6.80
N ILE A 865 28.57 -23.08 5.52
CA ILE A 865 27.29 -22.60 4.97
C ILE A 865 26.17 -23.67 4.90
N ASP A 866 26.51 -24.96 4.97
CA ASP A 866 25.52 -26.05 5.08
C ASP A 866 25.05 -26.28 6.53
N LYS A 867 25.78 -25.72 7.49
CA LYS A 867 25.48 -25.74 8.93
C LYS A 867 25.83 -24.38 9.53
N PRO A 868 25.11 -23.30 9.16
CA PRO A 868 25.38 -21.96 9.69
C PRO A 868 25.28 -22.01 11.22
N SER A 869 26.43 -21.95 11.87
CA SER A 869 26.55 -22.20 13.31
C SER A 869 26.51 -20.87 14.04
N ASP A 870 25.72 -20.85 15.10
CA ASP A 870 25.25 -19.71 15.89
C ASP A 870 26.31 -18.92 16.68
N LYS A 871 27.61 -19.02 16.31
CA LYS A 871 28.80 -18.50 17.04
C LYS A 871 30.04 -18.20 16.17
N LEU A 872 29.91 -18.14 14.84
CA LEU A 872 31.05 -17.95 13.92
C LEU A 872 30.74 -16.85 12.89
N ARG A 873 31.65 -15.88 12.74
CA ARG A 873 31.55 -14.86 11.69
C ARG A 873 31.80 -15.48 10.32
N ASN A 874 31.01 -15.07 9.31
CA ASN A 874 31.25 -15.46 7.92
C ASN A 874 31.96 -14.38 7.10
N ILE A 875 32.47 -14.74 5.92
CA ILE A 875 33.32 -13.85 5.10
C ILE A 875 32.61 -12.57 4.65
N SER A 876 31.29 -12.58 4.45
CA SER A 876 30.53 -11.35 4.14
C SER A 876 30.38 -10.46 5.36
N SER A 877 30.08 -11.04 6.53
CA SER A 877 30.01 -10.29 7.80
C SER A 877 31.37 -9.70 8.19
N GLN A 878 32.48 -10.42 7.95
CA GLN A 878 33.82 -9.84 8.08
C GLN A 878 33.98 -8.61 7.18
N LEU A 879 33.69 -8.75 5.88
CA LEU A 879 33.83 -7.68 4.92
C LEU A 879 33.03 -6.44 5.36
N VAL A 880 31.76 -6.61 5.71
CA VAL A 880 30.87 -5.50 6.09
C VAL A 880 31.32 -4.85 7.40
N GLN A 881 31.53 -5.63 8.46
CA GLN A 881 31.90 -5.10 9.77
C GLN A 881 33.24 -4.35 9.70
N MET A 882 34.27 -4.96 9.10
CA MET A 882 35.59 -4.36 8.99
C MET A 882 35.60 -3.13 8.07
N SER A 883 34.77 -3.11 7.01
CA SER A 883 34.62 -1.95 6.12
C SER A 883 33.95 -0.75 6.81
N LEU A 884 32.93 -0.99 7.62
CA LEU A 884 32.23 0.07 8.36
C LEU A 884 33.11 0.66 9.48
N ILE A 885 33.83 -0.18 10.24
CA ILE A 885 34.74 0.29 11.30
C ILE A 885 35.84 1.19 10.71
N ASN A 886 36.53 0.74 9.66
CA ASN A 886 37.59 1.53 9.04
C ASN A 886 37.06 2.81 8.35
N ALA A 887 35.85 2.79 7.80
CA ALA A 887 35.21 3.98 7.24
C ALA A 887 34.92 5.05 8.30
N MET A 888 34.48 4.68 9.51
CA MET A 888 34.30 5.63 10.62
C MET A 888 35.62 6.30 11.03
N TYR A 889 36.72 5.55 11.10
CA TYR A 889 38.04 6.12 11.35
C TYR A 889 38.46 7.07 10.22
N ALA A 890 38.52 6.59 8.98
CA ALA A 890 39.01 7.37 7.82
C ALA A 890 38.26 8.70 7.59
N THR A 891 36.94 8.72 7.84
CA THR A 891 36.11 9.92 7.71
C THR A 891 36.16 10.86 8.94
N GLY A 892 36.77 10.41 10.04
CA GLY A 892 36.92 11.16 11.29
C GLY A 892 35.70 11.15 12.20
N ARG A 893 34.76 10.22 11.98
CA ARG A 893 33.64 9.96 12.90
C ARG A 893 34.13 9.45 14.27
N MET A 894 35.36 8.95 14.33
CA MET A 894 36.09 8.56 15.55
C MET A 894 37.08 9.61 16.11
N ASP A 895 37.12 10.84 15.58
CA ASP A 895 37.99 11.91 16.09
C ASP A 895 37.54 12.36 17.51
N VAL A 896 38.47 12.55 18.45
CA VAL A 896 38.14 12.77 19.88
C VAL A 896 38.38 14.21 20.32
N GLU A 897 37.32 14.92 20.72
CA GLU A 897 37.45 16.23 21.38
C GLU A 897 37.90 16.12 22.84
N LYS A 898 38.87 16.96 23.22
CA LYS A 898 39.31 17.16 24.61
C LYS A 898 39.34 18.66 24.91
N VAL A 899 38.93 19.05 26.12
CA VAL A 899 39.07 20.45 26.59
C VAL A 899 40.31 20.53 27.47
N VAL A 900 41.33 21.26 27.01
CA VAL A 900 42.61 21.45 27.69
C VAL A 900 42.81 22.94 27.92
N ASN A 901 42.96 23.34 29.19
CA ASN A 901 43.09 24.74 29.62
C ASN A 901 42.00 25.68 29.07
N GLY A 902 40.77 25.16 28.89
CA GLY A 902 39.63 25.90 28.34
C GLY A 902 39.55 25.92 26.80
N ALA A 903 40.60 25.53 26.08
CA ALA A 903 40.57 25.37 24.63
C ALA A 903 40.07 23.97 24.23
N LYS A 904 39.25 23.88 23.17
CA LYS A 904 39.01 22.62 22.47
C LYS A 904 40.27 22.20 21.71
N GLN A 905 40.68 20.94 21.87
CA GLN A 905 41.67 20.26 21.06
C GLN A 905 41.03 18.99 20.48
N VAL A 906 41.29 18.70 19.21
CA VAL A 906 40.76 17.50 18.54
C VAL A 906 41.91 16.53 18.30
N GLU A 907 41.82 15.34 18.88
CA GLU A 907 42.70 14.22 18.56
C GLU A 907 42.15 13.51 17.32
N SER A 908 42.72 13.83 16.15
CA SER A 908 42.35 13.12 14.93
C SER A 908 42.81 11.65 14.97
N ARG A 909 41.97 10.75 14.46
CA ARG A 909 42.23 9.32 14.36
C ARG A 909 42.05 8.77 12.93
N ARG A 910 42.08 9.65 11.92
CA ARG A 910 41.82 9.31 10.50
C ARG A 910 42.86 8.40 9.86
N ASP A 911 44.03 8.30 10.48
CA ASP A 911 45.14 7.41 10.14
C ASP A 911 45.15 6.10 10.96
N TRP A 912 44.15 5.88 11.83
CA TRP A 912 43.99 4.62 12.57
C TRP A 912 43.26 3.58 11.73
N ASN A 913 43.63 2.32 11.92
CA ASN A 913 43.18 1.20 11.09
C ASN A 913 42.82 0.02 12.01
N TYR A 914 41.68 -0.62 11.75
CA TYR A 914 41.24 -1.83 12.46
C TYR A 914 41.43 -3.03 11.53
N ILE A 915 42.34 -3.95 11.88
CA ILE A 915 42.89 -4.96 10.96
C ILE A 915 42.91 -6.36 11.56
N MET A 916 42.99 -7.39 10.70
CA MET A 916 43.22 -8.77 11.10
C MET A 916 44.73 -9.03 11.28
N VAL A 917 45.09 -9.73 12.35
CA VAL A 917 46.43 -10.26 12.66
C VAL A 917 46.30 -11.74 13.04
N PRO A 918 47.35 -12.58 12.88
CA PRO A 918 47.26 -14.00 13.23
C PRO A 918 46.89 -14.23 14.70
N SER A 919 46.01 -15.20 14.96
CA SER A 919 45.54 -15.55 16.30
C SER A 919 46.70 -15.99 17.23
N GLN A 920 46.63 -15.60 18.51
CA GLN A 920 47.70 -15.87 19.47
C GLN A 920 47.15 -16.57 20.73
N LYS A 921 47.81 -17.64 21.18
CA LYS A 921 47.43 -18.35 22.40
C LYS A 921 48.25 -17.86 23.58
N VAL A 922 47.59 -17.20 24.53
CA VAL A 922 48.20 -16.62 25.73
C VAL A 922 47.62 -17.30 26.97
N SER A 923 48.49 -17.87 27.81
CA SER A 923 48.10 -18.36 29.13
C SER A 923 48.20 -17.25 30.17
N SER A 924 47.12 -17.04 30.92
CA SER A 924 47.10 -16.24 32.15
C SER A 924 46.74 -17.11 33.35
N GLN A 925 46.85 -16.58 34.57
CA GLN A 925 46.31 -17.21 35.78
C GLN A 925 45.14 -16.37 36.29
N GLU A 926 43.98 -17.00 36.46
CA GLU A 926 42.73 -16.34 36.81
C GLU A 926 42.09 -17.00 38.04
N TYR A 927 41.43 -16.21 38.88
CA TYR A 927 40.69 -16.71 40.04
C TYR A 927 39.26 -17.11 39.65
N TYR A 928 38.98 -18.41 39.65
CA TYR A 928 37.62 -18.96 39.52
C TYR A 928 37.21 -19.63 40.83
N ASN A 929 36.07 -19.21 41.40
CA ASN A 929 35.53 -19.73 42.67
C ASN A 929 36.54 -19.77 43.84
N GLY A 930 37.50 -18.84 43.86
CA GLY A 930 38.56 -18.76 44.88
C GLY A 930 39.81 -19.61 44.61
N GLN A 931 39.84 -20.41 43.54
CA GLN A 931 41.04 -21.13 43.09
C GLN A 931 41.72 -20.43 41.91
N MET A 932 43.04 -20.43 41.90
CA MET A 932 43.84 -20.02 40.74
C MET A 932 43.84 -21.15 39.70
N VAL A 933 43.36 -20.85 38.51
CA VAL A 933 43.39 -21.74 37.34
C VAL A 933 44.19 -21.08 36.21
N GLN A 934 44.99 -21.88 35.49
CA GLN A 934 45.67 -21.40 34.29
C GLN A 934 44.69 -21.40 33.12
N VAL A 935 44.33 -20.22 32.63
CA VAL A 935 43.40 -20.03 31.51
C VAL A 935 44.21 -19.70 30.27
N THR A 936 44.23 -20.60 29.30
CA THR A 936 44.79 -20.32 27.97
C THR A 936 43.70 -19.75 27.08
N ARG A 937 43.76 -18.45 26.82
CA ARG A 937 42.88 -17.75 25.89
C ARG A 937 43.52 -17.74 24.50
N THR A 938 42.73 -17.99 23.45
CA THR A 938 43.08 -17.46 22.13
C THR A 938 42.70 -15.99 22.18
N ILE A 939 43.68 -15.10 22.02
CA ILE A 939 43.42 -13.69 21.82
C ILE A 939 42.99 -13.51 20.36
N GLY A 940 41.85 -12.85 20.16
CA GLY A 940 41.21 -12.68 18.85
C GLY A 940 42.13 -12.03 17.81
N GLU A 941 41.78 -12.21 16.54
CA GLU A 941 42.60 -11.76 15.41
C GLU A 941 42.48 -10.25 15.14
N ASP A 942 41.48 -9.57 15.69
CA ASP A 942 41.30 -8.15 15.45
C ASP A 942 42.31 -7.31 16.26
N ARG A 943 42.89 -6.27 15.65
CA ARG A 943 43.66 -5.22 16.34
C ARG A 943 43.39 -3.83 15.79
N LEU A 944 43.31 -2.86 16.70
CA LEU A 944 43.37 -1.44 16.37
C LEU A 944 44.83 -0.98 16.31
N ARG A 945 45.23 -0.39 15.17
CA ARG A 945 46.57 0.13 14.88
C ARG A 945 46.49 1.64 14.65
N ASN A 946 47.28 2.45 15.36
CA ASN A 946 47.31 3.90 15.16
C ASN A 946 48.12 4.30 13.92
N GLY A 947 48.12 5.59 13.57
CA GLY A 947 48.86 6.14 12.43
C GLY A 947 50.39 6.01 12.48
N ARG A 948 50.97 5.60 13.62
CA ARG A 948 52.40 5.29 13.75
C ARG A 948 52.70 3.80 13.50
N GLY A 949 51.67 2.97 13.30
CA GLY A 949 51.79 1.53 13.19
C GLY A 949 51.77 0.78 14.53
N GLU A 950 51.58 1.48 15.66
CA GLU A 950 51.54 0.89 17.00
C GLU A 950 50.14 0.32 17.28
N PHE A 951 50.05 -0.83 17.94
CA PHE A 951 48.76 -1.38 18.40
C PHE A 951 48.26 -0.63 19.64
N VAL A 952 46.95 -0.38 19.70
CA VAL A 952 46.31 0.42 20.77
C VAL A 952 45.17 -0.37 21.43
N GLY A 953 45.17 -0.37 22.76
CA GLY A 953 44.18 -1.07 23.59
C GLY A 953 44.85 -2.14 24.47
N LYS A 954 44.03 -3.02 25.06
CA LYS A 954 44.50 -4.34 25.47
C LYS A 954 44.54 -5.26 24.25
N GLU A 955 45.28 -6.35 24.35
CA GLU A 955 45.34 -7.38 23.31
C GLU A 955 43.96 -8.01 23.02
N ASP A 956 43.06 -8.02 24.02
CA ASP A 956 41.69 -8.55 23.94
C ASP A 956 40.60 -7.48 23.71
N SER A 957 40.95 -6.21 23.49
CA SER A 957 39.95 -5.13 23.37
C SER A 957 39.73 -4.63 21.94
N GLY A 958 38.47 -4.66 21.50
CA GLY A 958 38.02 -4.09 20.22
C GLY A 958 38.00 -2.56 20.16
N PRO A 959 37.29 -1.98 19.18
CA PRO A 959 37.33 -0.54 18.92
C PRO A 959 36.57 0.31 19.96
N ASN A 960 35.92 -0.31 20.97
CA ASN A 960 35.18 0.35 22.06
C ASN A 960 34.13 1.36 21.55
N LEU A 961 33.33 0.93 20.58
CA LEU A 961 32.29 1.75 19.95
C LEU A 961 31.13 2.06 20.91
N THR A 962 30.59 3.26 20.79
CA THR A 962 29.43 3.74 21.55
C THR A 962 28.11 3.43 20.83
N VAL A 963 26.99 3.77 21.48
CA VAL A 963 25.67 3.82 20.81
C VAL A 963 25.66 4.86 19.69
N ASP A 964 26.26 6.03 19.93
CA ASP A 964 26.35 7.13 18.98
C ASP A 964 27.15 6.73 17.73
N ASP A 965 28.20 5.92 17.88
CA ASP A 965 28.97 5.40 16.75
C ASP A 965 28.18 4.42 15.87
N ASN A 966 27.26 3.63 16.45
CA ASN A 966 26.38 2.75 15.66
C ASN A 966 25.38 3.57 14.83
N ILE A 967 24.86 4.65 15.43
CA ILE A 967 23.99 5.60 14.75
C ILE A 967 24.75 6.22 13.56
N LYS A 968 25.95 6.78 13.79
CA LYS A 968 26.84 7.31 12.73
C LYS A 968 27.17 6.28 11.65
N ALA A 969 27.42 5.02 12.02
CA ALA A 969 27.71 3.95 11.08
C ALA A 969 26.51 3.62 10.19
N SER A 970 25.30 3.58 10.78
CA SER A 970 24.06 3.37 10.03
C SER A 970 23.74 4.54 9.09
N GLU A 971 23.91 5.79 9.52
CA GLU A 971 23.75 6.98 8.66
C GLU A 971 24.75 7.00 7.49
N MET A 972 26.00 6.62 7.76
CA MET A 972 27.06 6.53 6.76
C MET A 972 26.75 5.49 5.66
N LEU A 973 26.03 4.42 5.98
CA LEU A 973 25.63 3.38 5.01
C LEU A 973 24.25 3.66 4.37
N LEU A 974 23.29 4.20 5.12
CA LEU A 974 21.86 4.21 4.78
C LEU A 974 21.24 5.61 4.65
N LYS A 975 22.02 6.69 4.78
CA LYS A 975 21.62 8.11 4.82
C LYS A 975 20.80 8.52 6.05
N ASN A 976 19.91 7.66 6.52
CA ASN A 976 19.12 7.83 7.74
C ASN A 976 19.65 6.88 8.84
N PRO A 977 19.56 7.26 10.12
CA PRO A 977 19.97 6.40 11.22
C PRO A 977 19.01 5.21 11.38
N MET A 978 19.55 4.07 11.83
CA MET A 978 18.72 2.94 12.22
C MET A 978 17.96 3.22 13.54
N PRO A 979 16.76 2.64 13.75
CA PRO A 979 16.05 2.75 15.01
C PRO A 979 16.84 2.18 16.19
N TYR A 980 16.86 2.91 17.32
CA TYR A 980 17.69 2.58 18.48
C TYR A 980 17.06 3.00 19.81
N ILE A 981 17.30 2.23 20.88
CA ILE A 981 16.90 2.53 22.27
C ILE A 981 18.07 3.18 23.01
N ALA A 982 17.93 4.43 23.47
CA ALA A 982 19.06 5.23 23.94
C ALA A 982 19.92 4.54 25.03
N GLY A 983 21.24 4.55 24.82
CA GLY A 983 22.24 4.03 25.75
C GLY A 983 22.27 4.75 27.11
N PRO A 984 23.03 4.22 28.08
CA PRO A 984 23.29 4.94 29.32
C PRO A 984 23.92 6.30 29.04
N TYR A 985 23.44 7.34 29.69
CA TYR A 985 24.02 8.69 29.62
C TYR A 985 24.06 9.35 30.99
N LYS A 986 24.78 10.47 31.10
CA LYS A 986 24.75 11.37 32.26
C LYS A 986 24.83 12.83 31.81
N VAL A 987 24.43 13.74 32.68
CA VAL A 987 24.54 15.18 32.48
C VAL A 987 25.44 15.74 33.58
N GLY A 988 26.56 16.36 33.22
CA GLY A 988 27.56 16.83 34.17
C GLY A 988 28.05 15.72 35.13
N ASN A 989 27.75 15.90 36.42
CA ASN A 989 28.10 14.99 37.52
C ASN A 989 26.90 14.14 38.03
N ASP A 990 25.76 14.16 37.36
CA ASP A 990 24.60 13.36 37.77
C ASP A 990 24.88 11.84 37.68
N PRO A 991 24.17 11.00 38.47
CA PRO A 991 24.20 9.55 38.30
C PRO A 991 23.82 9.13 36.88
N TRP A 992 24.35 7.99 36.43
CA TRP A 992 23.98 7.42 35.14
C TRP A 992 22.48 7.14 35.04
N VAL A 993 21.93 7.40 33.84
CA VAL A 993 20.53 7.25 33.50
C VAL A 993 20.41 6.34 32.29
N PHE A 994 19.57 5.31 32.40
CA PHE A 994 19.23 4.38 31.31
C PHE A 994 17.82 4.65 30.78
N ASP A 995 17.62 4.57 29.46
CA ASP A 995 16.29 4.63 28.85
C ASP A 995 15.68 3.22 28.74
N LEU A 996 15.04 2.75 29.81
CA LEU A 996 14.51 1.39 29.87
C LEU A 996 13.25 1.26 28.98
N PRO A 997 13.21 0.30 28.03
CA PRO A 997 12.04 0.12 27.18
C PRO A 997 10.89 -0.52 27.97
N ASP A 998 9.68 -0.02 27.79
CA ASP A 998 8.45 -0.57 28.38
C ASP A 998 7.52 -1.19 27.32
N ALA A 999 6.52 -1.92 27.78
CA ALA A 999 5.60 -2.67 26.93
C ALA A 999 4.84 -1.80 25.92
N ASN A 1000 4.47 -0.57 26.30
CA ASN A 1000 3.71 0.34 25.44
C ASN A 1000 4.61 0.98 24.38
N ARG A 1001 5.82 1.39 24.77
CA ARG A 1001 6.86 1.91 23.84
C ARG A 1001 7.25 0.84 22.82
N LEU A 1002 7.46 -0.40 23.28
CA LEU A 1002 7.79 -1.56 22.45
C LEU A 1002 6.64 -1.93 21.49
N SER A 1003 5.41 -2.05 21.98
CA SER A 1003 4.25 -2.30 21.10
C SER A 1003 4.02 -1.17 20.09
N LYS A 1004 4.23 0.10 20.47
CA LYS A 1004 4.18 1.22 19.53
C LYS A 1004 5.29 1.15 18.48
N ALA A 1005 6.54 0.85 18.87
CA ALA A 1005 7.65 0.71 17.92
C ALA A 1005 7.39 -0.35 16.84
N LYS A 1006 6.70 -1.44 17.20
CA LYS A 1006 6.23 -2.46 16.23
C LYS A 1006 5.11 -1.93 15.31
N GLN A 1007 4.18 -1.13 15.83
CA GLN A 1007 3.11 -0.49 15.03
C GLN A 1007 3.66 0.57 14.06
N ASP A 1008 4.63 1.36 14.52
CA ASP A 1008 5.33 2.40 13.73
C ASP A 1008 6.37 1.80 12.75
N GLY A 1009 6.44 0.46 12.61
CA GLY A 1009 7.31 -0.24 11.65
C GLY A 1009 8.81 -0.24 11.98
N MET A 1010 9.20 0.21 13.19
CA MET A 1010 10.58 0.49 13.60
C MET A 1010 11.44 -0.74 13.89
N LEU A 1011 10.99 -1.96 13.56
CA LEU A 1011 11.74 -3.20 13.80
C LEU A 1011 12.38 -3.72 12.49
N PRO A 1012 13.62 -4.26 12.52
CA PRO A 1012 14.46 -4.44 13.71
C PRO A 1012 15.04 -3.14 14.29
N MET A 1013 15.43 -3.15 15.57
CA MET A 1013 16.06 -2.01 16.23
C MET A 1013 17.16 -2.40 17.21
N GLY A 1014 18.17 -1.55 17.36
CA GLY A 1014 19.27 -1.79 18.30
C GLY A 1014 18.88 -1.48 19.75
N VAL A 1015 19.34 -2.32 20.68
CA VAL A 1015 19.16 -2.17 22.12
C VAL A 1015 20.50 -2.37 22.87
N PRO A 1016 20.86 -1.49 23.81
CA PRO A 1016 22.07 -1.67 24.62
C PRO A 1016 21.89 -2.80 25.63
N THR A 1017 22.91 -3.64 25.81
CA THR A 1017 22.95 -4.72 26.82
C THR A 1017 24.34 -4.77 27.48
N ILE A 1018 24.54 -5.69 28.44
CA ILE A 1018 25.70 -5.73 29.38
C ILE A 1018 26.09 -4.32 29.88
N GLY A 1019 25.17 -3.66 30.59
CA GLY A 1019 25.41 -2.31 31.12
C GLY A 1019 25.63 -1.21 30.07
N GLY A 1020 25.29 -1.46 28.81
CA GLY A 1020 25.57 -0.58 27.67
C GLY A 1020 26.96 -0.74 27.06
N ALA A 1021 27.66 -1.85 27.34
CA ALA A 1021 28.93 -2.21 26.71
C ALA A 1021 28.79 -3.19 25.53
N HIS A 1022 27.61 -3.79 25.35
CA HIS A 1022 27.23 -4.61 24.21
C HIS A 1022 25.93 -4.06 23.59
N VAL A 1023 25.60 -4.49 22.38
CA VAL A 1023 24.41 -4.08 21.64
C VAL A 1023 23.84 -5.29 20.89
N GLN A 1024 22.55 -5.52 21.08
CA GLN A 1024 21.76 -6.57 20.41
C GLN A 1024 20.64 -5.94 19.56
N THR A 1025 19.97 -6.76 18.76
CA THR A 1025 18.84 -6.38 17.89
C THR A 1025 17.53 -6.94 18.41
N ILE A 1026 16.53 -6.08 18.62
CA ILE A 1026 15.12 -6.49 18.79
C ILE A 1026 14.52 -6.71 17.40
N HIS A 1027 14.27 -7.97 17.04
CA HIS A 1027 13.69 -8.36 15.73
C HIS A 1027 12.16 -8.35 15.71
N ASP A 1028 11.52 -8.72 16.82
CA ASP A 1028 10.08 -8.89 16.92
C ASP A 1028 9.58 -8.70 18.36
N ILE A 1029 8.29 -8.43 18.52
CA ILE A 1029 7.65 -8.10 19.80
C ILE A 1029 6.28 -8.79 19.85
N ALA A 1030 6.04 -9.59 20.88
CA ALA A 1030 4.87 -10.46 20.99
C ALA A 1030 4.31 -10.52 22.43
N LYS A 1031 3.26 -11.32 22.61
CA LYS A 1031 2.72 -11.70 23.91
C LYS A 1031 3.01 -13.18 24.17
N ASN A 1032 3.43 -13.52 25.39
CA ASN A 1032 3.52 -14.91 25.82
C ASN A 1032 2.13 -15.45 26.25
N SER A 1033 2.06 -16.73 26.63
CA SER A 1033 0.83 -17.37 27.09
C SER A 1033 0.26 -16.80 28.40
N ALA A 1034 1.03 -16.01 29.16
CA ALA A 1034 0.59 -15.27 30.34
C ALA A 1034 0.14 -13.83 30.03
N GLY A 1035 0.18 -13.40 28.76
CA GLY A 1035 -0.18 -12.04 28.34
C GLY A 1035 0.93 -10.99 28.58
N GLU A 1036 2.12 -11.40 29.02
CA GLU A 1036 3.27 -10.53 29.21
C GLU A 1036 3.90 -10.16 27.86
N THR A 1037 4.45 -8.95 27.74
CA THR A 1037 5.19 -8.56 26.53
C THR A 1037 6.58 -9.16 26.53
N ILE A 1038 6.89 -9.88 25.46
CA ILE A 1038 8.19 -10.48 25.16
C ILE A 1038 8.79 -9.85 23.90
N VAL A 1039 10.11 -9.80 23.83
CA VAL A 1039 10.88 -9.34 22.66
C VAL A 1039 11.76 -10.46 22.15
N LEU A 1040 11.97 -10.51 20.84
CA LEU A 1040 12.88 -11.44 20.18
C LEU A 1040 14.24 -10.78 19.98
N LEU A 1041 15.23 -11.20 20.75
CA LEU A 1041 16.63 -10.81 20.59
C LEU A 1041 17.37 -11.77 19.66
N ASP A 1042 18.36 -11.24 18.96
CA ASP A 1042 19.42 -12.01 18.32
C ASP A 1042 20.45 -12.55 19.33
N ASN A 1043 21.20 -13.55 18.87
CA ASN A 1043 22.42 -14.02 19.50
C ASN A 1043 23.59 -13.52 18.66
N GLN A 1044 24.37 -12.54 19.14
CA GLN A 1044 25.53 -12.02 18.40
C GLN A 1044 26.87 -12.63 18.83
N HIS A 1045 26.99 -13.20 20.04
CA HIS A 1045 28.21 -13.85 20.54
C HIS A 1045 27.99 -14.88 21.68
N GLY A 1046 26.99 -15.76 21.56
CA GLY A 1046 26.64 -16.73 22.60
C GLY A 1046 26.31 -16.10 23.96
N GLU A 1047 25.69 -14.92 23.95
CA GLU A 1047 25.34 -14.10 25.11
C GLU A 1047 24.42 -14.86 26.09
N ARG A 1048 24.29 -14.38 27.33
CA ARG A 1048 23.47 -15.02 28.37
C ARG A 1048 21.96 -15.03 28.11
N MET A 1049 21.48 -14.26 27.13
CA MET A 1049 20.07 -14.18 26.76
C MET A 1049 19.91 -13.92 25.26
N ASP A 1050 19.29 -14.88 24.59
CA ASP A 1050 18.89 -14.85 23.19
C ASP A 1050 17.42 -15.26 23.03
N GLY A 1051 16.88 -15.11 21.81
CA GLY A 1051 15.52 -15.54 21.52
C GLY A 1051 14.44 -14.70 22.23
N TRP A 1052 13.36 -15.34 22.67
CA TRP A 1052 12.21 -14.65 23.27
C TRP A 1052 12.42 -14.37 24.76
N VAL A 1053 12.72 -13.12 25.10
CA VAL A 1053 12.95 -12.65 26.48
C VAL A 1053 11.84 -11.72 26.97
N THR A 1054 11.57 -11.74 28.28
CA THR A 1054 10.64 -10.80 28.92
C THR A 1054 11.29 -9.43 29.14
N ILE A 1055 10.46 -8.38 29.29
CA ILE A 1055 10.96 -7.02 29.59
C ILE A 1055 11.79 -6.96 30.90
N PRO A 1056 11.42 -7.62 32.02
CA PRO A 1056 12.26 -7.68 33.22
C PRO A 1056 13.62 -8.33 32.99
N GLN A 1057 13.71 -9.37 32.16
CA GLN A 1057 14.98 -9.99 31.76
C GLN A 1057 15.84 -9.00 30.95
N LEU A 1058 15.28 -8.35 29.92
CA LEU A 1058 15.97 -7.30 29.17
C LEU A 1058 16.47 -6.15 30.07
N HIS A 1059 15.68 -5.77 31.08
CA HIS A 1059 16.10 -4.76 32.06
C HIS A 1059 17.25 -5.24 32.95
N GLN A 1060 17.45 -6.55 33.14
CA GLN A 1060 18.52 -7.10 33.94
C GLN A 1060 19.88 -6.98 33.24
N THR A 1061 19.98 -7.34 31.95
CA THR A 1061 21.23 -7.17 31.18
C THR A 1061 21.57 -5.68 30.96
N ILE A 1062 20.57 -4.81 30.84
CA ILE A 1062 20.80 -3.36 30.82
C ILE A 1062 21.40 -2.83 32.15
N LYS A 1063 21.07 -3.42 33.30
CA LYS A 1063 21.40 -2.88 34.63
C LYS A 1063 22.64 -3.46 35.31
N GLU A 1064 23.30 -4.48 34.74
CA GLU A 1064 23.91 -5.62 35.47
C GLU A 1064 24.91 -5.34 36.63
N LYS A 1065 25.36 -4.09 36.92
CA LYS A 1065 26.33 -3.80 38.00
C LYS A 1065 26.16 -2.52 38.87
N VAL A 1066 25.14 -1.66 38.69
CA VAL A 1066 25.04 -0.39 39.47
C VAL A 1066 23.59 -0.01 39.84
N GLU A 1067 23.36 0.51 41.06
CA GLU A 1067 22.10 1.17 41.44
C GLU A 1067 21.96 2.53 40.72
N LEU A 1068 20.98 2.65 39.81
CA LEU A 1068 20.85 3.79 38.90
C LEU A 1068 19.41 4.26 38.70
N LYS A 1069 19.23 5.51 38.24
CA LYS A 1069 17.92 6.12 38.02
C LYS A 1069 17.37 5.74 36.64
N PRO A 1070 16.16 5.17 36.54
CA PRO A 1070 15.52 4.91 35.25
C PRO A 1070 14.97 6.20 34.61
N SER A 1071 15.12 6.31 33.29
CA SER A 1071 14.41 7.25 32.42
C SER A 1071 13.44 6.47 31.53
N ILE A 1072 12.33 7.12 31.16
CA ILE A 1072 11.21 6.50 30.42
C ILE A 1072 10.92 7.25 29.08
N ASN A 1073 11.67 8.32 28.76
CA ASN A 1073 11.18 9.38 27.84
C ASN A 1073 12.14 9.81 26.72
N ARG A 1074 12.99 8.91 26.17
CA ARG A 1074 13.94 9.23 25.08
C ARG A 1074 13.92 8.33 23.83
N PHE A 1075 12.82 7.62 23.59
CA PHE A 1075 12.65 6.83 22.35
C PHE A 1075 12.81 7.72 21.11
N GLY A 1076 13.73 7.38 20.21
CA GLY A 1076 13.93 8.09 18.94
C GLY A 1076 14.32 9.57 19.03
N LYS A 1077 14.93 10.02 20.13
CA LYS A 1077 15.41 11.41 20.29
C LYS A 1077 16.93 11.45 20.38
N PRO A 1078 17.61 12.43 19.76
CA PRO A 1078 19.05 12.60 19.90
C PRO A 1078 19.42 12.92 21.36
N PHE A 1079 20.67 12.66 21.73
CA PHE A 1079 21.19 13.07 23.03
C PHE A 1079 21.16 14.61 23.18
N PRO A 1080 20.95 15.14 24.40
CA PRO A 1080 21.13 16.56 24.69
C PRO A 1080 22.53 17.02 24.33
N SER A 1081 22.65 18.24 23.81
CA SER A 1081 23.94 18.84 23.39
C SER A 1081 24.95 19.06 24.53
N ASP A 1082 24.50 18.92 25.78
CA ASP A 1082 25.31 19.00 27.01
C ASP A 1082 25.56 17.63 27.67
N ALA A 1083 24.96 16.55 27.16
CA ALA A 1083 25.22 15.20 27.63
C ALA A 1083 26.63 14.76 27.22
N LYS A 1084 27.46 14.38 28.20
CA LYS A 1084 28.78 13.81 27.95
C LYS A 1084 28.71 12.31 28.13
N GLU A 1085 28.68 11.60 27.01
CA GLU A 1085 29.03 10.17 26.98
C GLU A 1085 30.52 10.06 27.34
N SER A 1086 30.80 9.70 28.60
CA SER A 1086 32.13 9.30 29.05
C SER A 1086 32.14 7.79 29.11
N SER A 1087 32.91 7.13 28.26
CA SER A 1087 32.93 5.67 28.14
C SER A 1087 32.91 4.93 29.48
N ARG A 1088 31.88 4.09 29.66
CA ARG A 1088 31.62 3.16 30.78
C ARG A 1088 31.23 3.81 32.13
N PRO A 1089 30.20 3.31 32.83
CA PRO A 1089 30.37 2.99 34.25
C PRO A 1089 31.47 1.91 34.38
N SER A 1090 32.54 2.21 35.11
CA SER A 1090 33.82 1.47 34.99
C SER A 1090 33.71 -0.05 35.15
N TYR A 1091 34.14 -0.77 34.10
CA TYR A 1091 34.44 -2.20 34.01
C TYR A 1091 35.95 -2.37 33.85
#